data_AF-A0A925FTI1-F1
#
_entry.id   AF-A0A925FTI1-F1
#
_cell.length_a   1.000
_cell.length_b   1.000
_cell.length_c   1.000
_cell.angle_alpha   90.00
_cell.angle_beta   90.00
_cell.angle_gamma   90.00
#
_symmetry.space_group_name_H-M   'P 1'
#
loop_
_entity.id
_entity.type
_entity.pdbx_description
1 polymer ?
#
loop_
_entity_poly.entity_id
_entity_poly.type
_entity_poly.pdbx_seq_one_letter_code
_entity_poly.pdbx_strand_id
1 'polypeptide(L)'
;MPREIHNHEQIIEAFRNVDIVSDLTDKLPNGEFRNELDMDIILFGRTYRGKKVGPYARLLEFFPDETIVRENTWESGIFYILVKGRLEASVTKEKQERKNLGEIAEGNSFGEMALLAGTPRRATVTVASGNEPAQVLELTRPALRLLRKLPKFAKSLDRNYRDYGLTLALNEVKDFTHVKLDPEILKRLDDAARFAIYEKDHVLFHEGDPINRVVFVRNGWIQRVSGADFNPKAADLLFDSEDSVGLDFLGAGSCLGLEALENREAVWGYTATVRGRAEVIEIAISRLREETEMSAAVVPLLRSSSGVDDSPKPSVPNDKRVLSATSKEIETGVVDGVNLLVMDMAKCIRCGNCSLACHKVHGHSRLTRRGIHIERPVKANGSIQNVLMPEVCMHCQDPECLTGCPTGAIARFPGGEIDIHPETCIGCGDCATQCPYNAISMIPKGSDSAEISTSAFAKLFSVFSLRQTQLPPPVTQTEGLLAVKCNLCKDTGMNPPGAKTVAYSCEENCPTGALVRVNPHEYFDEVGETMGIIQRSKTHAIGENIHKFDFWATVWHVVGIAAVLLGGGAVIWATYKFSQDIPFSPGTWVTMRWLTGLTGLAGILWVMGYPLRKQIYRRRIGALRYWMLSHIYIGVLAGIVLLVHGGTSSGGLLTSLLMISFDLVIASGIFGAVCYIIIPRFMTRIEREPLLLEDLQSRREELRAQLVRVSDQPGNEEINHLIRTKVRRRFLGLRYLFRQYIRKEDLNSMLAKARQEFRVTGDGKSRLDDARLMEAVESAATLRRIDALIYLHQTLKIWIAPHVLFTSTMLVLMAIHILQVIYFNVR
;
A
#
# COMPACT_ATOMS: atom_id res chain seq x y z
N MET A 1 17.53 -0.84 40.44
CA MET A 1 17.76 0.07 39.29
C MET A 1 19.24 0.01 39.04
N PRO A 2 19.69 -0.34 37.82
CA PRO A 2 21.10 -0.57 37.57
C PRO A 2 21.92 0.70 37.78
N ARG A 3 23.18 0.52 38.19
CA ARG A 3 24.14 1.62 38.30
C ARG A 3 24.80 1.86 36.95
N GLU A 4 24.68 3.06 36.40
CA GLU A 4 25.35 3.43 35.15
C GLU A 4 26.81 3.86 35.42
N ILE A 5 27.74 3.35 34.62
CA ILE A 5 29.15 3.69 34.67
C ILE A 5 29.46 4.72 33.59
N HIS A 6 29.89 5.93 33.99
CA HIS A 6 30.19 7.04 33.07
C HIS A 6 31.69 7.22 32.77
N ASN A 7 32.57 6.42 33.36
CA ASN A 7 34.01 6.53 33.16
C ASN A 7 34.39 6.05 31.75
N HIS A 8 35.02 6.92 30.96
CA HIS A 8 35.32 6.65 29.54
C HIS A 8 36.33 5.51 29.35
N GLU A 9 37.35 5.43 30.21
CA GLU A 9 38.36 4.37 30.14
C GLU A 9 37.72 3.01 30.47
N GLN A 10 36.86 2.96 31.48
CA GLN A 10 36.15 1.72 31.84
C GLN A 10 35.21 1.25 30.73
N ILE A 11 34.53 2.18 30.03
CA ILE A 11 33.68 1.84 28.89
C ILE A 11 34.51 1.30 27.72
N ILE A 12 35.62 1.95 27.37
CA ILE A 12 36.51 1.46 26.29
C ILE A 12 37.07 0.08 26.65
N GLU A 13 37.48 -0.12 27.90
CA GLU A 13 38.01 -1.39 28.37
C GLU A 13 36.95 -2.50 28.36
N ALA A 14 35.69 -2.18 28.69
CA ALA A 14 34.58 -3.12 28.56
C ALA A 14 34.38 -3.59 27.10
N PHE A 15 34.47 -2.69 26.12
CA PHE A 15 34.41 -3.08 24.70
C PHE A 15 35.63 -3.87 24.24
N ARG A 16 36.82 -3.57 24.78
CA ARG A 16 38.05 -4.31 24.48
C ARG A 16 37.99 -5.75 25.02
N ASN A 17 37.42 -5.95 26.19
CA ASN A 17 37.32 -7.25 26.87
C ASN A 17 36.27 -8.18 26.24
N VAL A 18 35.36 -7.65 25.43
CA VAL A 18 34.34 -8.43 24.73
C VAL A 18 34.79 -8.71 23.31
N ASP A 19 35.16 -9.97 23.02
CA ASP A 19 35.73 -10.36 21.71
C ASP A 19 34.84 -9.96 20.52
N ILE A 20 33.52 -10.11 20.64
CA ILE A 20 32.59 -9.82 19.52
C ILE A 20 32.56 -8.35 19.11
N VAL A 21 32.96 -7.41 19.97
CA VAL A 21 33.00 -5.97 19.67
C VAL A 21 34.40 -5.35 19.81
N SER A 22 35.43 -6.16 20.08
CA SER A 22 36.80 -5.69 20.31
C SER A 22 37.35 -4.88 19.13
N ASP A 23 36.97 -5.28 17.91
CA ASP A 23 37.33 -4.64 16.63
C ASP A 23 37.02 -3.13 16.61
N LEU A 24 36.04 -2.68 17.40
CA LEU A 24 35.68 -1.26 17.51
C LEU A 24 36.83 -0.43 18.12
N THR A 25 37.61 -1.04 19.01
CA THR A 25 38.70 -0.40 19.77
C THR A 25 40.09 -0.73 19.23
N ASP A 26 40.17 -1.40 18.08
CA ASP A 26 41.43 -1.72 17.42
C ASP A 26 42.21 -0.47 17.05
N LYS A 27 43.53 -0.51 17.29
CA LYS A 27 44.45 0.58 16.95
C LYS A 27 45.28 0.24 15.72
N LEU A 28 45.50 1.25 14.89
CA LEU A 28 46.48 1.22 13.81
C LEU A 28 47.92 1.29 14.38
N PRO A 29 48.95 0.94 13.61
CA PRO A 29 50.35 1.01 14.07
C PRO A 29 50.81 2.40 14.53
N ASN A 30 50.11 3.46 14.08
CA ASN A 30 50.35 4.85 14.48
C ASN A 30 49.67 5.24 15.82
N GLY A 31 48.93 4.31 16.46
CA GLY A 31 48.24 4.53 17.72
C GLY A 31 46.81 5.08 17.62
N GLU A 32 46.35 5.45 16.42
CA GLU A 32 44.98 5.91 16.17
C GLU A 32 43.99 4.75 16.13
N PHE A 33 42.74 4.99 16.50
CA PHE A 33 41.70 3.96 16.42
C PHE A 33 41.29 3.74 14.97
N ARG A 34 41.27 2.48 14.54
CA ARG A 34 40.87 2.10 13.17
C ARG A 34 39.44 2.52 12.85
N ASN A 35 38.55 2.44 13.84
CA ASN A 35 37.12 2.75 13.73
C ASN A 35 36.72 3.98 14.56
N GLU A 36 37.61 4.99 14.66
CA GLU A 36 37.44 6.15 15.55
C GLU A 36 36.06 6.82 15.45
N LEU A 37 35.57 7.08 14.23
CA LEU A 37 34.30 7.76 14.03
C LEU A 37 33.09 6.93 14.49
N ASP A 38 33.09 5.62 14.21
CA ASP A 38 32.03 4.72 14.64
C ASP A 38 32.09 4.50 16.17
N MET A 39 33.30 4.39 16.74
CA MET A 39 33.54 4.29 18.18
C MET A 39 33.01 5.53 18.92
N ASP A 40 33.37 6.73 18.48
CA ASP A 40 32.91 7.97 19.10
C ASP A 40 31.40 8.10 19.13
N ILE A 41 30.73 7.76 18.01
CA ILE A 41 29.27 7.84 17.93
C ILE A 41 28.61 6.81 18.86
N ILE A 42 29.13 5.58 18.90
CA ILE A 42 28.58 4.50 19.75
C ILE A 42 28.77 4.81 21.23
N LEU A 43 29.98 5.21 21.65
CA LEU A 43 30.36 5.32 23.05
C LEU A 43 30.05 6.69 23.66
N PHE A 44 30.25 7.77 22.91
CA PHE A 44 30.19 9.14 23.46
C PHE A 44 29.10 10.00 22.82
N GLY A 45 28.68 9.62 21.60
CA GLY A 45 27.77 10.38 20.78
C GLY A 45 28.42 11.63 20.19
N ARG A 46 27.79 12.19 19.16
CA ARG A 46 28.24 13.43 18.50
C ARG A 46 27.05 14.36 18.27
N THR A 47 27.32 15.66 18.26
CA THR A 47 26.31 16.65 17.90
C THR A 47 26.29 16.84 16.39
N TYR A 48 25.16 16.56 15.76
CA TYR A 48 24.93 16.79 14.34
C TYR A 48 23.81 17.80 14.17
N ARG A 49 24.11 18.96 13.54
CA ARG A 49 23.15 20.05 13.29
C ARG A 49 22.36 20.47 14.54
N GLY A 50 23.03 20.57 15.69
CA GLY A 50 22.43 20.96 16.97
C GLY A 50 21.59 19.88 17.67
N LYS A 51 21.55 18.65 17.15
CA LYS A 51 20.91 17.49 17.80
C LYS A 51 21.97 16.44 18.16
N LYS A 52 21.80 15.80 19.32
CA LYS A 52 22.71 14.76 19.79
C LYS A 52 22.38 13.43 19.08
N VAL A 53 23.39 12.81 18.48
CA VAL A 53 23.34 11.49 17.85
C VAL A 53 24.19 10.56 18.71
N GLY A 54 23.58 9.55 19.32
CA GLY A 54 24.23 8.73 20.36
C GLY A 54 24.39 9.47 21.70
N PRO A 55 25.13 8.89 22.67
CA PRO A 55 25.77 7.57 22.60
C PRO A 55 24.72 6.46 22.46
N TYR A 56 25.10 5.38 21.76
CA TYR A 56 24.23 4.23 21.57
C TYR A 56 24.52 3.09 22.54
N ALA A 57 25.63 3.16 23.26
CA ALA A 57 26.04 2.20 24.27
C ALA A 57 25.99 2.82 25.67
N ARG A 58 25.56 2.05 26.65
CA ARG A 58 25.68 2.37 28.08
C ARG A 58 26.26 1.17 28.81
N LEU A 59 27.20 1.41 29.72
CA LEU A 59 27.73 0.37 30.61
C LEU A 59 26.93 0.40 31.91
N LEU A 60 26.24 -0.70 32.20
CA LEU A 60 25.35 -0.86 33.34
C LEU A 60 25.86 -1.95 34.27
N GLU A 61 25.74 -1.72 35.57
CA GLU A 61 26.05 -2.67 36.63
C GLU A 61 24.75 -3.06 37.34
N PHE A 62 24.44 -4.36 37.31
CA PHE A 62 23.26 -4.95 37.93
C PHE A 62 23.67 -5.77 39.16
N PHE A 63 22.88 -5.65 40.22
CA PHE A 63 23.09 -6.41 41.45
C PHE A 63 22.40 -7.78 41.39
N PRO A 64 22.78 -8.72 42.28
CA PRO A 64 22.19 -10.05 42.33
C PRO A 64 20.65 -9.99 42.42
N ASP A 65 19.98 -10.91 41.73
CA ASP A 65 18.52 -11.01 41.61
C ASP A 65 17.84 -9.84 40.85
N GLU A 66 18.57 -8.83 40.38
CA GLU A 66 17.98 -7.80 39.51
C GLU A 66 17.62 -8.38 38.14
N THR A 67 16.44 -7.96 37.65
CA THR A 67 15.96 -8.33 36.32
C THR A 67 16.43 -7.31 35.29
N ILE A 68 17.13 -7.79 34.26
CA ILE A 68 17.62 -6.98 33.14
C ILE A 68 16.55 -6.91 32.06
N VAL A 69 16.02 -8.07 31.66
CA VAL A 69 15.01 -8.21 30.60
C VAL A 69 13.84 -8.99 31.16
N ARG A 70 12.60 -8.59 30.83
CA ARG A 70 11.39 -9.32 31.18
C ARG A 70 10.79 -10.01 29.96
N GLU A 71 10.28 -11.22 30.16
CA GLU A 71 9.51 -11.94 29.16
C GLU A 71 8.26 -11.14 28.72
N ASN A 72 7.85 -11.32 27.47
CA ASN A 72 6.66 -10.72 26.83
C ASN A 72 6.66 -9.18 26.74
N THR A 73 7.80 -8.52 26.95
CA THR A 73 7.94 -7.08 26.71
C THR A 73 8.34 -6.78 25.26
N TRP A 74 7.89 -5.63 24.75
CA TRP A 74 8.15 -5.14 23.39
C TRP A 74 9.28 -4.10 23.36
N GLU A 75 10.42 -4.43 23.97
CA GLU A 75 11.61 -3.58 23.95
C GLU A 75 12.45 -3.82 22.68
N SER A 76 11.84 -3.64 21.50
CA SER A 76 12.45 -3.94 20.19
C SER A 76 13.51 -2.93 19.74
N GLY A 77 14.07 -2.15 20.67
CA GLY A 77 15.01 -1.06 20.43
C GLY A 77 16.37 -1.26 21.10
N ILE A 78 16.52 -2.27 21.96
CA ILE A 78 17.68 -2.45 22.84
C ILE A 78 18.12 -3.92 22.84
N PHE A 79 19.42 -4.18 22.85
CA PHE A 79 20.01 -5.49 23.15
C PHE A 79 21.18 -5.30 24.11
N TYR A 80 21.68 -6.41 24.62
CA TYR A 80 22.68 -6.42 25.68
C TYR A 80 23.85 -7.31 25.31
N ILE A 81 25.03 -7.01 25.86
CA ILE A 81 26.19 -7.90 25.85
C ILE A 81 26.70 -8.02 27.28
N LEU A 82 26.88 -9.25 27.76
CA LEU A 82 27.46 -9.49 29.08
C LEU A 82 28.97 -9.25 29.03
N VAL A 83 29.48 -8.31 29.83
CA VAL A 83 30.92 -8.02 29.94
C VAL A 83 31.53 -8.87 31.04
N LYS A 84 30.89 -8.91 32.21
CA LYS A 84 31.38 -9.61 33.40
C LYS A 84 30.23 -10.10 34.27
N GLY A 85 30.39 -11.25 34.91
CA GLY A 85 29.43 -11.82 35.84
C GLY A 85 28.65 -13.01 35.24
N ARG A 86 27.57 -13.43 35.92
CA ARG A 86 26.74 -14.55 35.47
C ARG A 86 25.27 -14.13 35.42
N LEU A 87 24.62 -14.44 34.31
CA LEU A 87 23.19 -14.20 34.13
C LEU A 87 22.46 -15.52 33.92
N GLU A 88 21.23 -15.60 34.42
CA GLU A 88 20.33 -16.73 34.24
C GLU A 88 19.14 -16.30 33.38
N ALA A 89 18.80 -17.13 32.40
CA ALA A 89 17.60 -16.95 31.57
C ALA A 89 16.49 -17.87 32.09
N SER A 90 15.27 -17.35 32.26
CA SER A 90 14.11 -18.12 32.74
C SER A 90 12.83 -17.77 31.99
N VAL A 91 11.89 -18.72 31.93
CA VAL A 91 10.56 -18.56 31.31
C VAL A 91 9.47 -18.90 32.32
N THR A 92 8.37 -18.14 32.28
CA THR A 92 7.24 -18.32 33.19
C THR A 92 6.23 -19.31 32.61
N LYS A 93 5.93 -20.41 33.32
CA LYS A 93 4.85 -21.34 32.91
C LYS A 93 3.46 -20.88 33.41
N GLU A 94 2.39 -21.49 32.87
CA GLU A 94 0.97 -21.24 33.18
C GLU A 94 0.61 -21.22 34.69
N LYS A 95 1.46 -21.76 35.58
CA LYS A 95 1.28 -21.77 37.05
C LYS A 95 2.23 -20.82 37.82
N GLN A 96 2.79 -19.78 37.19
CA GLN A 96 3.80 -18.88 37.76
C GLN A 96 5.12 -19.56 38.21
N GLU A 97 5.34 -20.81 37.82
CA GLU A 97 6.58 -21.52 38.09
C GLU A 97 7.64 -21.12 37.05
N ARG A 98 8.81 -20.65 37.52
CA ARG A 98 9.93 -20.23 36.64
C ARG A 98 10.75 -21.45 36.24
N LYS A 99 10.85 -21.71 34.93
CA LYS A 99 11.76 -22.72 34.38
C LYS A 99 13.06 -22.04 33.96
N ASN A 100 14.20 -22.44 34.54
CA ASN A 100 15.52 -21.99 34.11
C ASN A 100 15.87 -22.59 32.74
N LEU A 101 16.30 -21.77 31.79
CA LEU A 101 16.72 -22.14 30.45
C LEU A 101 18.24 -22.37 30.35
N GLY A 102 19.02 -21.78 31.25
CA GLY A 102 20.47 -21.84 31.26
C GLY A 102 21.13 -20.52 31.65
N GLU A 103 22.46 -20.55 31.74
CA GLU A 103 23.30 -19.40 32.04
C GLU A 103 23.79 -18.72 30.74
N ILE A 104 23.89 -17.39 30.76
CA ILE A 104 24.53 -16.60 29.70
C ILE A 104 25.96 -16.32 30.13
N ALA A 105 26.92 -16.79 29.33
CA ALA A 105 28.35 -16.61 29.56
C ALA A 105 28.85 -15.21 29.16
N GLU A 106 29.96 -14.78 29.76
CA GLU A 106 30.63 -13.52 29.42
C GLU A 106 31.00 -13.47 27.93
N GLY A 107 30.85 -12.28 27.34
CA GLY A 107 31.09 -12.04 25.91
C GLY A 107 29.88 -12.33 25.00
N ASN A 108 28.84 -13.02 25.48
CA ASN A 108 27.66 -13.32 24.68
C ASN A 108 26.65 -12.15 24.66
N SER A 109 26.03 -11.93 23.50
CA SER A 109 24.90 -11.02 23.36
C SER A 109 23.58 -11.70 23.72
N PHE A 110 22.62 -10.92 24.22
CA PHE A 110 21.25 -11.37 24.42
C PHE A 110 20.23 -10.26 24.12
N GLY A 111 19.05 -10.70 23.68
CA GLY A 111 17.96 -9.79 23.30
C GLY A 111 18.06 -9.27 21.85
N GLU A 112 19.12 -9.58 21.12
CA GLU A 112 19.26 -9.24 19.70
C GLU A 112 18.18 -9.90 18.82
N MET A 113 17.64 -11.04 19.22
CA MET A 113 16.53 -11.71 18.50
C MET A 113 15.25 -10.87 18.47
N ALA A 114 14.89 -10.18 19.54
CA ALA A 114 13.68 -9.33 19.56
C ALA A 114 13.80 -8.13 18.59
N LEU A 115 15.04 -7.68 18.35
CA LEU A 115 15.36 -6.62 17.40
C LEU A 115 15.36 -7.11 15.95
N LEU A 116 15.95 -8.29 15.71
CA LEU A 116 16.12 -8.87 14.37
C LEU A 116 14.84 -9.53 13.85
N ALA A 117 14.15 -10.31 14.67
CA ALA A 117 12.94 -11.03 14.29
C ALA A 117 11.65 -10.22 14.53
N GLY A 118 11.74 -9.07 15.20
CA GLY A 118 10.58 -8.22 15.50
C GLY A 118 9.57 -8.87 16.47
N THR A 119 10.02 -9.82 17.30
CA THR A 119 9.20 -10.55 18.27
C THR A 119 9.34 -9.94 19.68
N PRO A 120 8.36 -10.15 20.59
CA PRO A 120 8.55 -9.79 22.00
C PRO A 120 9.69 -10.59 22.64
N ARG A 121 10.17 -10.14 23.81
CA ARG A 121 11.18 -10.88 24.60
C ARG A 121 10.66 -12.26 25.00
N ARG A 122 11.44 -13.32 24.74
CA ARG A 122 11.03 -14.71 24.99
C ARG A 122 11.41 -15.26 26.36
N ALA A 123 12.32 -14.59 27.05
CA ALA A 123 12.81 -15.02 28.36
C ALA A 123 13.03 -13.81 29.24
N THR A 124 12.91 -14.05 30.54
CA THR A 124 13.36 -13.13 31.58
C THR A 124 14.83 -13.40 31.85
N VAL A 125 15.67 -12.37 31.85
CA VAL A 125 17.10 -12.48 32.16
C VAL A 125 17.36 -11.76 33.48
N THR A 126 17.92 -12.50 34.43
CA THR A 126 18.26 -12.01 35.78
C THR A 126 19.73 -12.25 36.08
N VAL A 127 20.31 -11.44 36.96
CA VAL A 127 21.65 -11.73 37.51
C VAL A 127 21.54 -12.97 38.39
N ALA A 128 22.44 -13.93 38.18
CA ALA A 128 22.47 -15.16 38.95
C ALA A 128 22.59 -14.87 40.45
N SER A 129 21.95 -15.68 41.30
CA SER A 129 21.99 -15.48 42.75
C SER A 129 23.39 -15.82 43.28
N GLY A 130 24.17 -14.79 43.60
CA GLY A 130 25.53 -14.88 44.15
C GLY A 130 26.11 -13.48 44.34
N ASN A 131 27.08 -13.29 45.25
CA ASN A 131 27.52 -11.95 45.71
C ASN A 131 28.20 -11.04 44.66
N GLU A 132 28.32 -11.44 43.38
CA GLU A 132 29.03 -10.65 42.37
C GLU A 132 28.06 -9.89 41.45
N PRO A 133 28.21 -8.56 41.30
CA PRO A 133 27.42 -7.78 40.36
C PRO A 133 27.80 -8.11 38.90
N ALA A 134 26.83 -8.06 38.01
CA ALA A 134 27.04 -8.26 36.58
C ALA A 134 27.18 -6.93 35.85
N GLN A 135 28.19 -6.82 34.97
CA GLN A 135 28.39 -5.68 34.10
C GLN A 135 27.90 -6.00 32.69
N VAL A 136 27.04 -5.15 32.16
CA VAL A 136 26.32 -5.36 30.91
C VAL A 136 26.42 -4.11 30.04
N LEU A 137 26.77 -4.29 28.77
CA LEU A 137 26.67 -3.26 27.76
C LEU A 137 25.24 -3.25 27.19
N GLU A 138 24.51 -2.18 27.47
CA GLU A 138 23.23 -1.90 26.83
C GLU A 138 23.46 -1.16 25.51
N LEU A 139 22.92 -1.70 24.42
CA LEU A 139 23.10 -1.18 23.06
C LEU A 139 21.75 -0.89 22.42
N THR A 140 21.58 0.31 21.88
CA THR A 140 20.39 0.70 21.13
C THR A 140 20.45 0.24 19.66
N ARG A 141 19.29 0.10 19.01
CA ARG A 141 19.16 -0.35 17.61
C ARG A 141 20.11 0.35 16.62
N PRO A 142 20.32 1.68 16.67
CA PRO A 142 21.28 2.34 15.76
C PRO A 142 22.72 1.83 15.89
N ALA A 143 23.13 1.32 17.05
CA ALA A 143 24.45 0.69 17.22
C ALA A 143 24.60 -0.54 16.33
N LEU A 144 23.53 -1.31 16.13
CA LEU A 144 23.56 -2.55 15.35
C LEU A 144 24.08 -2.31 13.92
N ARG A 145 23.67 -1.21 13.30
CA ARG A 145 24.12 -0.84 11.94
C ARG A 145 25.63 -0.59 11.89
N LEU A 146 26.18 0.05 12.93
CA LEU A 146 27.61 0.37 13.01
C LEU A 146 28.41 -0.88 13.38
N LEU A 147 27.95 -1.64 14.37
CA LEU A 147 28.58 -2.88 14.83
C LEU A 147 28.56 -3.97 13.76
N ARG A 148 27.54 -4.06 12.90
CA ARG A 148 27.49 -5.04 11.80
C ARG A 148 28.56 -4.81 10.72
N LYS A 149 29.23 -3.65 10.70
CA LYS A 149 30.42 -3.43 9.86
C LYS A 149 31.65 -4.18 10.40
N LEU A 150 31.66 -4.52 11.70
CA LEU A 150 32.74 -5.23 12.36
C LEU A 150 32.65 -6.73 12.02
N PRO A 151 33.69 -7.35 11.46
CA PRO A 151 33.66 -8.74 11.03
C PRO A 151 33.33 -9.74 12.15
N LYS A 152 33.89 -9.55 13.35
CA LYS A 152 33.61 -10.45 14.49
C LYS A 152 32.15 -10.38 14.92
N PHE A 153 31.64 -9.17 15.09
CA PHE A 153 30.25 -8.95 15.50
C PHE A 153 29.26 -9.52 14.47
N ALA A 154 29.47 -9.23 13.18
CA ALA A 154 28.60 -9.73 12.11
C ALA A 154 28.54 -11.26 12.09
N LYS A 155 29.69 -11.94 12.16
CA LYS A 155 29.76 -13.41 12.20
C LYS A 155 29.07 -14.00 13.43
N SER A 156 29.25 -13.38 14.59
CA SER A 156 28.61 -13.80 15.84
C SER A 156 27.08 -13.64 15.76
N LEU A 157 26.61 -12.49 15.26
CA LEU A 157 25.19 -12.22 15.08
C LEU A 157 24.52 -13.20 14.10
N ASP A 158 25.16 -13.46 12.95
CA ASP A 158 24.66 -14.40 11.95
C ASP A 158 24.61 -15.84 12.49
N ARG A 159 25.62 -16.23 13.30
CA ARG A 159 25.65 -17.53 13.97
C ARG A 159 24.50 -17.64 14.97
N ASN A 160 24.36 -16.69 15.89
CA ASN A 160 23.30 -16.69 16.89
C ASN A 160 21.91 -16.72 16.23
N TYR A 161 21.71 -15.93 15.17
CA TYR A 161 20.44 -15.94 14.43
C TYR A 161 20.13 -17.31 13.80
N ARG A 162 21.14 -18.02 13.28
CA ARG A 162 20.95 -19.38 12.75
C ARG A 162 20.70 -20.40 13.85
N ASP A 163 21.46 -20.34 14.94
CA ASP A 163 21.38 -21.27 16.06
C ASP A 163 20.01 -21.17 16.77
N TYR A 164 19.49 -19.95 16.96
CA TYR A 164 18.19 -19.73 17.60
C TYR A 164 17.01 -19.70 16.60
N GLY A 165 17.29 -19.65 15.30
CA GLY A 165 16.29 -19.53 14.23
C GLY A 165 15.38 -20.75 14.15
N LEU A 166 15.95 -21.95 14.30
CA LEU A 166 15.20 -23.21 14.32
C LEU A 166 14.22 -23.26 15.49
N THR A 167 14.71 -23.05 16.71
CA THR A 167 13.87 -22.99 17.91
C THR A 167 12.80 -21.90 17.82
N LEU A 168 13.09 -20.76 17.20
CA LEU A 168 12.09 -19.70 16.96
C LEU A 168 10.98 -20.17 16.02
N ALA A 169 11.35 -20.75 14.88
CA ALA A 169 10.40 -21.23 13.91
C ALA A 169 9.53 -22.37 14.45
N LEU A 170 10.11 -23.31 15.20
CA LEU A 170 9.37 -24.42 15.83
C LEU A 170 8.36 -23.95 16.89
N ASN A 171 8.73 -22.94 17.69
CA ASN A 171 7.81 -22.36 18.66
C ASN A 171 6.67 -21.58 17.99
N GLU A 172 6.97 -20.83 16.92
CA GLU A 172 5.93 -20.17 16.12
C GLU A 172 4.93 -21.21 15.57
N VAL A 173 5.41 -22.28 14.93
CA VAL A 173 4.55 -23.36 14.42
C VAL A 173 3.70 -23.99 15.53
N LYS A 174 4.26 -24.20 16.73
CA LYS A 174 3.53 -24.70 17.90
C LYS A 174 2.41 -23.74 18.33
N ASP A 175 2.69 -22.44 18.37
CA ASP A 175 1.70 -21.41 18.74
C ASP A 175 0.54 -21.35 17.73
N PHE A 176 0.83 -21.55 16.44
CA PHE A 176 -0.17 -21.51 15.37
C PHE A 176 -1.05 -22.75 15.28
N THR A 177 -0.47 -23.93 15.45
CA THR A 177 -1.18 -25.20 15.23
C THR A 177 -1.91 -25.68 16.47
N HIS A 178 -1.64 -25.07 17.64
CA HIS A 178 -2.16 -25.47 18.95
C HIS A 178 -1.86 -26.94 19.33
N VAL A 179 -0.98 -27.62 18.58
CA VAL A 179 -0.56 -28.99 18.85
C VAL A 179 0.56 -28.97 19.89
N LYS A 180 0.35 -29.66 21.02
CA LYS A 180 1.38 -29.83 22.05
C LYS A 180 2.36 -30.93 21.61
N LEU A 181 3.45 -30.55 20.97
CA LEU A 181 4.61 -31.44 20.81
C LEU A 181 5.27 -31.67 22.17
N ASP A 182 5.63 -32.92 22.44
CA ASP A 182 6.42 -33.29 23.61
C ASP A 182 7.78 -32.57 23.54
N PRO A 183 8.26 -31.94 24.63
CA PRO A 183 9.60 -31.34 24.71
C PRO A 183 10.73 -32.25 24.23
N GLU A 184 10.62 -33.57 24.42
CA GLU A 184 11.62 -34.53 23.97
C GLU A 184 11.64 -34.67 22.44
N ILE A 185 10.47 -34.71 21.80
CA ILE A 185 10.34 -34.75 20.33
C ILE A 185 10.84 -33.44 19.71
N LEU A 186 10.57 -32.30 20.35
CA LEU A 186 11.09 -31.00 19.90
C LEU A 186 12.62 -30.96 19.90
N LYS A 187 13.27 -31.55 20.90
CA LYS A 187 14.72 -31.63 20.97
C LYS A 187 15.29 -32.50 19.85
N ARG A 188 14.70 -33.68 19.60
CA ARG A 188 15.12 -34.56 18.50
C ARG A 188 14.90 -33.92 17.13
N LEU A 189 13.82 -33.15 16.97
CA LEU A 189 13.57 -32.38 15.76
C LEU A 189 14.59 -31.27 15.58
N ASP A 190 15.00 -30.59 16.66
CA ASP A 190 16.06 -29.57 16.65
C ASP A 190 17.39 -30.19 16.16
N ASP A 191 17.71 -31.41 16.62
CA ASP A 191 18.90 -32.16 16.17
C ASP A 191 18.81 -32.67 14.71
N ALA A 192 17.61 -32.92 14.21
CA ALA A 192 17.36 -33.46 12.87
C ALA A 192 17.13 -32.40 11.79
N ALA A 193 16.83 -31.16 12.19
CA ALA A 193 16.47 -30.06 11.32
C ALA A 193 17.60 -29.04 11.20
N ARG A 194 17.67 -28.38 10.05
CA ARG A 194 18.63 -27.32 9.75
C ARG A 194 17.87 -26.06 9.37
N PHE A 195 18.16 -24.96 10.04
CA PHE A 195 17.70 -23.65 9.61
C PHE A 195 18.64 -23.08 8.54
N ALA A 196 18.08 -22.78 7.37
CA ALA A 196 18.80 -22.25 6.22
C ALA A 196 18.18 -20.92 5.76
N ILE A 197 19.03 -20.01 5.29
CA ILE A 197 18.63 -18.72 4.73
C ILE A 197 19.16 -18.67 3.32
N TYR A 198 18.26 -18.41 2.37
CA TYR A 198 18.57 -18.33 0.95
C TYR A 198 18.33 -16.93 0.42
N GLU A 199 19.20 -16.50 -0.48
CA GLU A 199 19.07 -15.23 -1.19
C GLU A 199 18.18 -15.39 -2.44
N LYS A 200 17.83 -14.25 -3.04
CA LYS A 200 17.01 -14.20 -4.25
C LYS A 200 17.65 -15.03 -5.37
N ASP A 201 16.81 -15.73 -6.12
CA ASP A 201 17.14 -16.55 -7.30
C ASP A 201 17.96 -17.81 -6.98
N HIS A 202 18.10 -18.17 -5.70
CA HIS A 202 18.70 -19.43 -5.29
C HIS A 202 17.79 -20.61 -5.64
N VAL A 203 18.35 -21.65 -6.27
CA VAL A 203 17.64 -22.90 -6.57
C VAL A 203 17.80 -23.87 -5.40
N LEU A 204 16.69 -24.30 -4.80
CA LEU A 204 16.71 -25.21 -3.65
C LEU A 204 17.00 -26.66 -4.08
N PHE A 205 16.42 -27.06 -5.21
CA PHE A 205 16.58 -28.38 -5.82
C PHE A 205 16.08 -28.34 -7.27
N HIS A 206 16.59 -29.26 -8.11
CA HIS A 206 16.20 -29.39 -9.51
C HIS A 206 15.18 -30.50 -9.74
N GLU A 207 14.41 -30.36 -10.81
CA GLU A 207 13.53 -31.43 -11.30
C GLU A 207 14.34 -32.69 -11.60
N GLY A 208 13.88 -33.84 -11.09
CA GLY A 208 14.55 -35.14 -11.24
C GLY A 208 15.54 -35.50 -10.12
N ASP A 209 15.94 -34.55 -9.27
CA ASP A 209 16.80 -34.86 -8.11
C ASP A 209 16.07 -35.75 -7.09
N PRO A 210 16.77 -36.68 -6.42
CA PRO A 210 16.16 -37.50 -5.36
C PRO A 210 15.77 -36.65 -4.14
N ILE A 211 14.59 -36.92 -3.59
CA ILE A 211 14.09 -36.20 -2.42
C ILE A 211 14.74 -36.77 -1.15
N ASN A 212 15.76 -36.06 -0.65
CA ASN A 212 16.53 -36.46 0.54
C ASN A 212 16.20 -35.66 1.81
N ARG A 213 15.46 -34.57 1.67
CA ARG A 213 15.06 -33.69 2.77
C ARG A 213 13.66 -33.13 2.56
N VAL A 214 12.95 -32.93 3.67
CA VAL A 214 11.70 -32.19 3.74
C VAL A 214 12.05 -30.71 3.89
N VAL A 215 11.39 -29.85 3.13
CA VAL A 215 11.65 -28.42 3.09
C VAL A 215 10.41 -27.69 3.60
N PHE A 216 10.52 -26.98 4.71
CA PHE A 216 9.46 -26.16 5.28
C PHE A 216 9.81 -24.68 5.12
N VAL A 217 8.93 -23.93 4.45
CA VAL A 217 9.12 -22.50 4.19
C VAL A 217 8.63 -21.72 5.40
N ARG A 218 9.56 -21.15 6.18
CA ARG A 218 9.18 -20.29 7.30
C ARG A 218 8.79 -18.90 6.81
N ASN A 219 9.60 -18.31 5.93
CA ASN A 219 9.38 -16.98 5.38
C ASN A 219 9.92 -16.89 3.95
N GLY A 220 9.36 -15.99 3.14
CA GLY A 220 9.72 -15.79 1.74
C GLY A 220 8.88 -16.62 0.77
N TRP A 221 9.22 -16.48 -0.51
CA TRP A 221 8.46 -17.03 -1.64
C TRP A 221 9.32 -17.97 -2.46
N ILE A 222 8.77 -19.14 -2.79
CA ILE A 222 9.38 -20.13 -3.67
C ILE A 222 8.52 -20.23 -4.93
N GLN A 223 9.14 -20.13 -6.09
CA GLN A 223 8.52 -20.40 -7.38
C GLN A 223 8.82 -21.84 -7.81
N ARG A 224 7.79 -22.55 -8.24
CA ARG A 224 7.94 -23.87 -8.86
C ARG A 224 7.86 -23.76 -10.38
N VAL A 225 8.79 -24.42 -11.07
CA VAL A 225 8.88 -24.43 -12.54
C VAL A 225 9.13 -25.87 -12.99
N SER A 226 8.52 -26.28 -14.10
CA SER A 226 8.76 -27.60 -14.71
C SER A 226 9.11 -27.44 -16.20
N GLY A 227 9.98 -28.32 -16.70
CA GLY A 227 10.22 -28.47 -18.14
C GLY A 227 11.18 -27.49 -18.82
N ALA A 228 12.08 -26.81 -18.09
CA ALA A 228 13.11 -25.96 -18.70
C ALA A 228 14.47 -25.99 -17.96
N ASP A 229 15.57 -25.97 -18.72
CA ASP A 229 16.90 -25.62 -18.21
C ASP A 229 16.89 -24.15 -17.75
N PHE A 230 16.63 -23.93 -16.46
CA PHE A 230 16.57 -22.59 -15.88
C PHE A 230 17.94 -21.90 -15.99
N ASN A 231 18.03 -20.83 -16.78
CA ASN A 231 19.19 -19.93 -16.79
C ASN A 231 18.90 -18.70 -15.90
N PRO A 232 19.51 -18.58 -14.70
CA PRO A 232 19.24 -17.49 -13.76
C PRO A 232 19.52 -16.10 -14.34
N LYS A 233 20.49 -15.99 -15.28
CA LYS A 233 20.87 -14.71 -15.90
C LYS A 233 19.93 -14.27 -17.02
N ALA A 234 19.07 -15.16 -17.51
CA ALA A 234 18.11 -14.86 -18.58
C ALA A 234 16.67 -14.72 -18.06
N ALA A 235 16.42 -14.98 -16.77
CA ALA A 235 15.10 -14.93 -16.16
C ALA A 235 14.44 -13.55 -16.36
N ASP A 236 15.18 -12.45 -16.20
CA ASP A 236 14.66 -11.09 -16.40
C ASP A 236 14.26 -10.75 -17.85
N LEU A 237 14.77 -11.51 -18.84
CA LEU A 237 14.52 -11.30 -20.27
C LEU A 237 13.53 -12.31 -20.88
N LEU A 238 13.23 -13.41 -20.18
CA LEU A 238 12.44 -14.53 -20.69
C LEU A 238 10.96 -14.51 -20.26
N PHE A 239 10.52 -13.51 -19.50
CA PHE A 239 9.10 -13.36 -19.13
C PHE A 239 8.17 -13.13 -20.33
N ASP A 240 8.71 -12.79 -21.51
CA ASP A 240 7.98 -12.68 -22.79
C ASP A 240 8.12 -13.93 -23.70
N SER A 241 8.90 -14.94 -23.31
CA SER A 241 9.00 -16.21 -24.05
C SER A 241 7.99 -17.22 -23.50
N GLU A 242 7.21 -17.84 -24.39
CA GLU A 242 6.18 -18.83 -24.03
C GLU A 242 6.74 -20.11 -23.38
N ASP A 243 8.06 -20.27 -23.36
CA ASP A 243 8.80 -21.51 -23.07
C ASP A 243 9.16 -21.75 -21.59
N SER A 244 9.08 -20.73 -20.72
CA SER A 244 9.22 -20.94 -19.26
C SER A 244 7.84 -21.09 -18.62
N VAL A 245 7.43 -22.33 -18.36
CA VAL A 245 6.12 -22.60 -17.78
C VAL A 245 6.23 -22.69 -16.26
N GLY A 246 6.10 -21.55 -15.59
CA GLY A 246 5.93 -21.55 -14.14
C GLY A 246 4.65 -22.30 -13.75
N LEU A 247 4.73 -23.08 -12.67
CA LEU A 247 3.61 -23.85 -12.13
C LEU A 247 2.80 -22.97 -11.19
N ASP A 248 3.44 -22.51 -10.11
CA ASP A 248 2.84 -21.66 -9.08
C ASP A 248 3.92 -21.05 -8.17
N PHE A 249 3.46 -20.37 -7.11
CA PHE A 249 4.26 -19.82 -6.04
C PHE A 249 3.83 -20.42 -4.71
N LEU A 250 4.77 -20.60 -3.81
CA LEU A 250 4.58 -21.12 -2.46
C LEU A 250 5.09 -20.11 -1.45
N GLY A 251 4.23 -19.73 -0.50
CA GLY A 251 4.57 -18.79 0.56
C GLY A 251 4.91 -19.48 1.88
N ALA A 252 5.01 -18.68 2.94
CA ALA A 252 5.23 -19.14 4.31
C ALA A 252 4.21 -20.21 4.76
N GLY A 253 4.68 -21.21 5.48
CA GLY A 253 3.91 -22.37 5.95
C GLY A 253 3.87 -23.56 4.99
N SER A 254 4.34 -23.39 3.75
CA SER A 254 4.37 -24.47 2.76
C SER A 254 5.40 -25.54 3.13
N CYS A 255 5.07 -26.81 2.92
CA CYS A 255 5.98 -27.94 3.15
C CYS A 255 6.10 -28.79 1.88
N LEU A 256 7.34 -29.13 1.50
CA LEU A 256 7.68 -29.84 0.26
C LEU A 256 8.47 -31.11 0.58
N GLY A 257 8.27 -32.18 -0.20
CA GLY A 257 9.05 -33.42 -0.12
C GLY A 257 8.52 -34.44 0.89
N LEU A 258 7.30 -34.28 1.39
CA LEU A 258 6.65 -35.23 2.31
C LEU A 258 6.34 -36.57 1.63
N GLU A 259 6.12 -36.58 0.31
CA GLU A 259 5.85 -37.77 -0.51
C GLU A 259 6.98 -38.81 -0.43
N ALA A 260 8.20 -38.36 -0.15
CA ALA A 260 9.34 -39.23 0.01
C ALA A 260 9.30 -40.03 1.32
N LEU A 261 8.46 -39.68 2.29
CA LEU A 261 8.26 -40.53 3.48
C LEU A 261 7.53 -41.83 3.14
N GLU A 262 6.64 -41.77 2.15
CA GLU A 262 5.84 -42.90 1.68
C GLU A 262 6.54 -43.66 0.53
N ASN A 263 7.24 -42.94 -0.36
CA ASN A 263 7.98 -43.53 -1.49
C ASN A 263 9.49 -43.28 -1.39
N ARG A 264 10.29 -44.36 -1.33
CA ARG A 264 11.75 -44.27 -1.21
C ARG A 264 12.48 -43.77 -2.46
N GLU A 265 11.87 -43.95 -3.63
CA GLU A 265 12.43 -43.53 -4.92
C GLU A 265 11.76 -42.25 -5.44
N ALA A 266 11.16 -41.46 -4.54
CA ALA A 266 10.58 -40.18 -4.90
C ALA A 266 11.67 -39.21 -5.41
N VAL A 267 11.37 -38.55 -6.52
CA VAL A 267 12.18 -37.50 -7.15
C VAL A 267 11.36 -36.24 -7.25
N TRP A 268 12.01 -35.08 -7.19
CA TRP A 268 11.34 -33.79 -7.35
C TRP A 268 10.69 -33.70 -8.73
N GLY A 269 9.39 -33.39 -8.76
CA GLY A 269 8.64 -33.21 -10.01
C GLY A 269 8.80 -31.84 -10.67
N TYR A 270 9.61 -30.95 -10.09
CA TYR A 270 9.79 -29.57 -10.51
C TYR A 270 11.09 -29.00 -9.91
N THR A 271 11.55 -27.89 -10.48
CA THR A 271 12.63 -27.07 -9.91
C THR A 271 12.02 -25.99 -9.00
N ALA A 272 12.58 -25.81 -7.81
CA ALA A 272 12.13 -24.83 -6.84
C ALA A 272 13.16 -23.70 -6.68
N THR A 273 12.76 -22.47 -6.99
CA THR A 273 13.63 -21.28 -6.96
C THR A 273 13.09 -20.23 -6.02
N VAL A 274 13.95 -19.65 -5.19
CA VAL A 274 13.59 -18.60 -4.23
C VAL A 274 13.43 -17.25 -4.95
N ARG A 275 12.35 -16.50 -4.67
CA ARG A 275 12.06 -15.20 -5.33
C ARG A 275 12.41 -13.96 -4.49
N GLY A 276 13.06 -14.15 -3.35
CA GLY A 276 13.49 -13.10 -2.42
C GLY A 276 14.42 -13.66 -1.34
N ARG A 277 14.58 -12.98 -0.20
CA ARG A 277 15.21 -13.60 0.97
C ARG A 277 14.22 -14.60 1.59
N ALA A 278 14.57 -15.87 1.65
CA ALA A 278 13.73 -16.91 2.26
C ALA A 278 14.40 -17.58 3.44
N GLU A 279 13.61 -17.87 4.46
CA GLU A 279 14.00 -18.64 5.64
C GLU A 279 13.31 -20.00 5.56
N VAL A 280 14.11 -21.05 5.60
CA VAL A 280 13.68 -22.41 5.31
C VAL A 280 14.22 -23.34 6.38
N ILE A 281 13.38 -24.28 6.82
CA ILE A 281 13.78 -25.38 7.69
C ILE A 281 13.90 -26.63 6.81
N GLU A 282 15.08 -27.24 6.80
CA GLU A 282 15.34 -28.48 6.09
C GLU A 282 15.45 -29.64 7.09
N ILE A 283 14.64 -30.68 6.93
CA ILE A 283 14.66 -31.86 7.81
C ILE A 283 15.09 -33.07 6.99
N ALA A 284 16.13 -33.78 7.42
CA ALA A 284 16.61 -34.96 6.71
C ALA A 284 15.57 -36.09 6.72
N ILE A 285 15.26 -36.67 5.55
CA ILE A 285 14.27 -37.75 5.45
C ILE A 285 14.76 -39.03 6.13
N SER A 286 16.06 -39.29 6.10
CA SER A 286 16.65 -40.43 6.81
C SER A 286 16.31 -40.40 8.30
N ARG A 287 16.42 -39.22 8.94
CA ARG A 287 16.10 -39.02 10.36
C ARG A 287 14.61 -39.20 10.65
N LEU A 288 13.75 -38.63 9.80
CA LEU A 288 12.29 -38.80 9.92
C LEU A 288 11.83 -40.25 9.74
N ARG A 289 12.59 -41.09 9.01
CA ARG A 289 12.29 -42.53 8.85
C ARG A 289 12.84 -43.38 9.99
N GLU A 290 14.01 -43.04 10.53
CA GLU A 290 14.62 -43.74 11.66
C GLU A 290 13.78 -43.59 12.93
N GLU A 291 13.17 -42.42 13.14
CA GLU A 291 12.41 -42.11 14.34
C GLU A 291 10.90 -42.06 14.08
N THR A 292 10.24 -43.22 14.15
CA THR A 292 8.79 -43.35 13.88
C THR A 292 7.90 -42.52 14.80
N GLU A 293 8.30 -42.31 16.08
CA GLU A 293 7.55 -41.46 17.01
C GLU A 293 7.60 -39.98 16.62
N MET A 294 8.79 -39.48 16.22
CA MET A 294 8.96 -38.12 15.73
C MET A 294 8.17 -37.91 14.43
N SER A 295 8.26 -38.87 13.51
CA SER A 295 7.51 -38.86 12.24
C SER A 295 6.00 -38.77 12.47
N ALA A 296 5.46 -39.60 13.36
CA ALA A 296 4.03 -39.61 13.68
C ALA A 296 3.53 -38.30 14.30
N ALA A 297 4.40 -37.55 15.00
CA ALA A 297 4.05 -36.27 15.61
C ALA A 297 4.23 -35.08 14.65
N VAL A 298 5.30 -35.07 13.84
CA VAL A 298 5.72 -33.92 13.03
C VAL A 298 5.10 -33.93 11.64
N VAL A 299 4.89 -35.09 11.02
CA VAL A 299 4.35 -35.17 9.66
C VAL A 299 2.91 -34.65 9.56
N PRO A 300 1.98 -35.01 10.48
CA PRO A 300 0.64 -34.43 10.46
C PRO A 300 0.65 -32.92 10.66
N LEU A 301 1.57 -32.42 11.49
CA LEU A 301 1.76 -30.99 11.72
C LEU A 301 2.17 -30.27 10.43
N LEU A 302 3.23 -30.76 9.78
CA LEU A 302 3.74 -30.21 8.52
C LEU A 302 2.72 -30.29 7.39
N ARG A 303 1.96 -31.38 7.32
CA ARG A 303 0.88 -31.58 6.35
C ARG A 303 -0.31 -30.66 6.64
N SER A 304 -0.65 -30.44 7.91
CA SER A 304 -1.73 -29.52 8.31
C SER A 304 -1.37 -28.05 8.09
N SER A 305 -0.08 -27.70 8.20
CA SER A 305 0.41 -26.36 7.89
C SER A 305 0.57 -26.11 6.39
N SER A 306 0.78 -27.15 5.59
CA SER A 306 0.90 -27.01 4.13
C SER A 306 -0.48 -27.05 3.51
N GLY A 307 -0.96 -25.92 2.97
CA GLY A 307 -2.17 -25.89 2.15
C GLY A 307 -2.01 -26.56 0.78
N VAL A 308 -0.81 -27.07 0.48
CA VAL A 308 -0.41 -27.62 -0.81
C VAL A 308 -0.22 -29.12 -0.69
N ASP A 309 -1.03 -29.87 -1.42
CA ASP A 309 -0.88 -31.30 -1.65
C ASP A 309 -0.09 -31.50 -2.96
N ASP A 310 1.13 -32.02 -2.86
CA ASP A 310 1.96 -32.35 -4.03
C ASP A 310 1.48 -33.63 -4.74
N SER A 311 0.44 -34.27 -4.21
CA SER A 311 -0.21 -35.44 -4.78
C SER A 311 -1.68 -35.14 -5.12
N PRO A 312 -2.02 -34.85 -6.39
CA PRO A 312 -1.23 -35.07 -7.61
C PRO A 312 -0.22 -33.95 -7.92
N LYS A 313 0.78 -34.27 -8.75
CA LYS A 313 1.81 -33.32 -9.20
C LYS A 313 1.17 -32.00 -9.69
N PRO A 314 1.75 -30.84 -9.33
CA PRO A 314 1.24 -29.55 -9.77
C PRO A 314 1.19 -29.48 -11.30
N SER A 315 0.03 -29.10 -11.82
CA SER A 315 -0.19 -28.90 -13.25
C SER A 315 -0.05 -27.44 -13.62
N VAL A 316 0.39 -27.16 -14.85
CA VAL A 316 0.42 -25.82 -15.43
C VAL A 316 -0.97 -25.17 -15.32
N PRO A 317 -1.09 -23.96 -14.74
CA PRO A 317 -2.37 -23.27 -14.67
C PRO A 317 -2.95 -23.00 -16.06
N ASN A 318 -4.25 -23.25 -16.21
CA ASN A 318 -4.97 -22.94 -17.46
C ASN A 318 -4.93 -21.45 -17.81
N ASP A 319 -4.84 -20.56 -16.81
CA ASP A 319 -4.76 -19.10 -17.00
C ASP A 319 -3.41 -18.55 -16.52
N LYS A 320 -2.45 -18.44 -17.44
CA LYS A 320 -1.11 -17.87 -17.18
C LYS A 320 -1.15 -16.42 -16.65
N ARG A 321 -2.27 -15.70 -16.81
CA ARG A 321 -2.42 -14.32 -16.31
C ARG A 321 -2.44 -14.25 -14.79
N VAL A 322 -2.97 -15.28 -14.12
CA VAL A 322 -2.94 -15.36 -12.64
C VAL A 322 -1.49 -15.46 -12.19
N LEU A 323 -0.73 -16.38 -12.78
CA LEU A 323 0.69 -16.57 -12.45
C LEU A 323 1.53 -15.31 -12.70
N SER A 324 1.30 -14.61 -13.81
CA SER A 324 1.97 -13.34 -14.11
C SER A 324 1.61 -12.26 -13.09
N ALA A 325 0.36 -12.18 -12.65
CA ALA A 325 -0.08 -11.25 -11.62
C ALA A 325 0.60 -11.57 -10.27
N THR A 326 0.54 -12.82 -9.82
CA THR A 326 1.18 -13.28 -8.58
C THR A 326 2.69 -13.04 -8.58
N SER A 327 3.38 -13.30 -9.71
CA SER A 327 4.81 -12.98 -9.85
C SER A 327 5.08 -11.51 -9.60
N LYS A 328 4.27 -10.64 -10.21
CA LYS A 328 4.42 -9.19 -10.06
C LYS A 328 4.06 -8.72 -8.64
N GLU A 329 3.08 -9.34 -8.00
CA GLU A 329 2.71 -9.08 -6.60
C GLU A 329 3.87 -9.41 -5.63
N ILE A 330 4.56 -10.53 -5.86
CA ILE A 330 5.72 -10.96 -5.07
C ILE A 330 6.93 -10.08 -5.35
N GLU A 331 7.29 -9.87 -6.62
CA GLU A 331 8.48 -9.09 -7.02
C GLU A 331 8.42 -7.64 -6.56
N THR A 332 7.22 -7.06 -6.54
CA THR A 332 7.02 -5.69 -6.11
C THR A 332 6.92 -5.54 -4.59
N GLY A 333 6.93 -6.64 -3.83
CA GLY A 333 6.87 -6.64 -2.36
C GLY A 333 5.54 -6.19 -1.77
N VAL A 334 4.48 -6.04 -2.60
CA VAL A 334 3.16 -5.59 -2.10
C VAL A 334 2.51 -6.59 -1.16
N VAL A 335 2.90 -7.86 -1.27
CA VAL A 335 2.48 -8.96 -0.40
C VAL A 335 3.13 -8.92 0.98
N ASP A 336 4.26 -8.20 1.15
CA ASP A 336 4.98 -8.09 2.43
C ASP A 336 4.44 -6.94 3.31
N GLY A 337 3.50 -6.16 2.78
CA GLY A 337 2.86 -5.06 3.48
C GLY A 337 1.84 -5.54 4.52
N VAL A 338 1.80 -4.90 5.69
CA VAL A 338 0.77 -5.20 6.71
C VAL A 338 -0.47 -4.32 6.52
N ASN A 339 -0.29 -3.17 5.86
CA ASN A 339 -1.36 -2.22 5.59
C ASN A 339 -1.21 -1.63 4.18
N LEU A 340 -1.82 -2.30 3.20
CA LEU A 340 -1.70 -1.90 1.80
C LEU A 340 -2.83 -0.92 1.43
N LEU A 341 -2.48 0.24 0.89
CA LEU A 341 -3.48 1.13 0.29
C LEU A 341 -3.63 0.75 -1.18
N VAL A 342 -4.86 0.46 -1.59
CA VAL A 342 -5.17 -0.03 -2.93
C VAL A 342 -6.15 0.90 -3.63
N MET A 343 -5.84 1.27 -4.87
CA MET A 343 -6.66 2.10 -5.74
C MET A 343 -7.16 1.32 -6.96
N ASP A 344 -8.47 1.16 -7.08
CA ASP A 344 -9.11 0.61 -8.27
C ASP A 344 -9.21 1.68 -9.37
N MET A 345 -8.43 1.48 -10.43
CA MET A 345 -8.34 2.43 -11.53
C MET A 345 -9.62 2.48 -12.38
N ALA A 346 -10.44 1.43 -12.37
CA ALA A 346 -11.72 1.42 -13.06
C ALA A 346 -12.81 2.24 -12.34
N LYS A 347 -12.63 2.53 -11.04
CA LYS A 347 -13.51 3.40 -10.24
C LYS A 347 -12.91 4.80 -10.00
N CYS A 348 -11.60 4.96 -10.15
CA CYS A 348 -10.91 6.22 -9.89
C CYS A 348 -11.18 7.28 -10.97
N ILE A 349 -11.86 8.37 -10.59
CA ILE A 349 -12.09 9.55 -11.47
C ILE A 349 -10.90 10.52 -11.50
N ARG A 350 -9.73 10.11 -10.99
CA ARG A 350 -8.47 10.91 -10.99
C ARG A 350 -8.64 12.35 -10.45
N CYS A 351 -9.52 12.53 -9.45
CA CYS A 351 -9.85 13.84 -8.89
C CYS A 351 -8.80 14.43 -7.93
N GLY A 352 -7.89 13.60 -7.40
CA GLY A 352 -6.84 14.03 -6.47
C GLY A 352 -7.31 14.33 -5.03
N ASN A 353 -8.58 14.09 -4.71
CA ASN A 353 -9.15 14.44 -3.40
C ASN A 353 -8.48 13.66 -2.24
N CYS A 354 -7.98 12.45 -2.49
CA CYS A 354 -7.26 11.65 -1.48
C CYS A 354 -5.95 12.31 -1.03
N SER A 355 -5.15 12.83 -1.97
CA SER A 355 -3.91 13.56 -1.66
C SER A 355 -4.21 14.92 -1.02
N LEU A 356 -5.21 15.64 -1.54
CA LEU A 356 -5.63 16.92 -0.96
C LEU A 356 -6.13 16.76 0.48
N ALA A 357 -6.93 15.74 0.76
CA ALA A 357 -7.42 15.44 2.10
C ALA A 357 -6.27 15.11 3.05
N CYS A 358 -5.28 14.33 2.59
CA CYS A 358 -4.08 14.04 3.35
C CYS A 358 -3.31 15.33 3.69
N HIS A 359 -3.10 16.20 2.70
CA HIS A 359 -2.48 17.50 2.90
C HIS A 359 -3.24 18.40 3.88
N LYS A 360 -4.58 18.48 3.78
CA LYS A 360 -5.39 19.30 4.70
C LYS A 360 -5.38 18.83 6.15
N VAL A 361 -5.18 17.52 6.37
CA VAL A 361 -5.07 16.95 7.71
C VAL A 361 -3.67 17.13 8.30
N HIS A 362 -2.62 16.95 7.50
CA HIS A 362 -1.24 16.88 8.00
C HIS A 362 -0.34 18.08 7.64
N GLY A 363 -0.83 19.06 6.88
CA GLY A 363 -0.03 20.19 6.35
C GLY A 363 0.78 19.84 5.09
N HIS A 364 0.95 18.56 4.77
CA HIS A 364 1.64 18.03 3.58
C HIS A 364 0.99 16.71 3.16
N SER A 365 0.99 16.39 1.87
CA SER A 365 0.46 15.10 1.41
C SER A 365 1.46 14.00 1.73
N ARG A 366 1.03 13.00 2.51
CA ARG A 366 1.77 11.75 2.79
C ARG A 366 1.35 10.60 1.86
N LEU A 367 0.71 10.96 0.75
CA LEU A 367 0.20 10.07 -0.30
C LEU A 367 0.49 10.72 -1.64
N THR A 368 1.30 10.04 -2.46
CA THR A 368 1.41 10.36 -3.88
C THR A 368 0.49 9.38 -4.65
N ARG A 369 -0.01 9.80 -5.82
CA ARG A 369 -0.89 8.95 -6.64
C ARG A 369 -0.10 8.22 -7.73
N ARG A 370 1.19 8.00 -7.50
CA ARG A 370 2.09 7.17 -8.30
C ARG A 370 2.44 5.94 -7.47
N GLY A 371 2.95 4.89 -8.09
CA GLY A 371 3.41 3.72 -7.35
C GLY A 371 3.32 2.46 -8.18
N ILE A 372 3.08 1.34 -7.50
CA ILE A 372 3.14 0.01 -8.10
C ILE A 372 1.81 -0.28 -8.82
N HIS A 373 1.92 -0.80 -10.03
CA HIS A 373 0.77 -1.14 -10.88
C HIS A 373 0.71 -2.64 -11.14
N ILE A 374 -0.45 -3.22 -10.86
CA ILE A 374 -0.70 -4.65 -11.02
C ILE A 374 -1.98 -4.85 -11.83
N GLU A 375 -1.84 -5.59 -12.93
CA GLU A 375 -2.95 -6.12 -13.70
C GLU A 375 -3.21 -7.54 -13.24
N ARG A 376 -4.42 -7.81 -12.74
CA ARG A 376 -4.80 -9.13 -12.23
C ARG A 376 -6.19 -9.54 -12.69
N PRO A 377 -6.46 -10.82 -12.93
CA PRO A 377 -7.82 -11.28 -13.21
C PRO A 377 -8.68 -11.21 -11.92
N VAL A 378 -9.92 -10.71 -12.00
CA VAL A 378 -10.84 -10.67 -10.84
C VAL A 378 -11.25 -12.08 -10.38
N LYS A 379 -11.30 -13.02 -11.33
CA LYS A 379 -11.53 -14.46 -11.17
C LYS A 379 -10.76 -15.17 -12.27
N ALA A 380 -10.41 -16.46 -12.09
CA ALA A 380 -9.87 -17.27 -13.18
C ALA A 380 -10.73 -17.13 -14.44
N ASN A 381 -10.11 -16.82 -15.59
CA ASN A 381 -10.80 -16.53 -16.86
C ASN A 381 -11.73 -15.30 -16.88
N GLY A 382 -11.70 -14.45 -15.85
CA GLY A 382 -12.55 -13.27 -15.70
C GLY A 382 -12.00 -11.98 -16.33
N SER A 383 -12.65 -10.86 -16.02
CA SER A 383 -12.18 -9.53 -16.42
C SER A 383 -10.90 -9.15 -15.68
N ILE A 384 -10.01 -8.42 -16.36
CA ILE A 384 -8.78 -7.88 -15.76
C ILE A 384 -9.13 -6.64 -14.93
N GLN A 385 -8.68 -6.65 -13.68
CA GLN A 385 -8.63 -5.54 -12.76
C GLN A 385 -7.29 -4.82 -12.90
N ASN A 386 -7.32 -3.49 -12.91
CA ASN A 386 -6.12 -2.66 -12.89
C ASN A 386 -6.05 -1.95 -11.54
N VAL A 387 -5.01 -2.25 -10.79
CA VAL A 387 -4.84 -1.79 -9.43
C VAL A 387 -3.58 -0.95 -9.33
N LEU A 388 -3.69 0.19 -8.65
CA LEU A 388 -2.56 1.04 -8.28
C LEU A 388 -2.39 1.01 -6.77
N MET A 389 -1.19 0.67 -6.31
CA MET A 389 -0.77 0.84 -4.93
C MET A 389 0.03 2.15 -4.88
N PRO A 390 -0.58 3.27 -4.42
CA PRO A 390 0.11 4.54 -4.32
C PRO A 390 1.32 4.48 -3.39
N GLU A 391 2.33 5.35 -3.59
CA GLU A 391 3.49 5.52 -2.70
C GLU A 391 3.00 6.05 -1.34
N VAL A 392 2.70 5.10 -0.47
CA VAL A 392 2.18 5.29 0.88
C VAL A 392 2.81 4.20 1.75
N CYS A 393 3.12 4.54 3.00
CA CYS A 393 3.77 3.59 3.89
C CYS A 393 2.89 2.35 4.09
N MET A 394 3.44 1.17 3.82
CA MET A 394 2.76 -0.12 3.98
C MET A 394 2.85 -0.70 5.40
N HIS A 395 3.57 -0.02 6.30
CA HIS A 395 3.85 -0.48 7.67
C HIS A 395 4.41 -1.92 7.71
N CYS A 396 5.36 -2.20 6.82
CA CYS A 396 5.96 -3.52 6.55
C CYS A 396 6.33 -4.29 7.82
N GLN A 397 6.27 -5.63 7.77
CA GLN A 397 6.66 -6.48 8.89
C GLN A 397 8.17 -6.41 9.15
N ASP A 398 9.00 -6.41 8.11
CA ASP A 398 10.44 -6.16 8.20
C ASP A 398 10.83 -4.86 7.47
N PRO A 399 10.85 -3.72 8.17
CA PRO A 399 11.04 -2.42 7.54
C PRO A 399 12.53 -2.04 7.44
N GLU A 400 13.06 -2.04 6.23
CA GLU A 400 14.44 -1.59 5.95
C GLU A 400 14.70 -0.17 6.47
N CYS A 401 13.72 0.73 6.35
CA CYS A 401 13.83 2.12 6.78
C CYS A 401 14.07 2.31 8.29
N LEU A 402 13.80 1.31 9.14
CA LEU A 402 14.17 1.35 10.56
C LEU A 402 15.66 1.12 10.78
N THR A 403 16.30 0.34 9.92
CA THR A 403 17.71 -0.05 10.10
C THR A 403 18.66 1.10 9.81
N GLY A 404 18.29 2.03 8.92
CA GLY A 404 19.15 3.16 8.55
C GLY A 404 19.12 4.36 9.47
N CYS A 405 18.13 4.50 10.36
CA CYS A 405 17.97 5.75 11.11
C CYS A 405 19.04 5.92 12.20
N PRO A 406 19.92 6.93 12.13
CA PRO A 406 20.96 7.12 13.13
C PRO A 406 20.39 7.55 14.48
N THR A 407 19.33 8.34 14.54
CA THR A 407 18.79 8.79 15.83
C THR A 407 17.78 7.84 16.46
N GLY A 408 17.42 6.74 15.78
CA GLY A 408 16.29 5.91 16.20
C GLY A 408 14.94 6.65 16.15
N ALA A 409 14.84 7.72 15.35
CA ALA A 409 13.62 8.53 15.26
C ALA A 409 12.43 7.78 14.66
N ILE A 410 12.69 6.76 13.85
CA ILE A 410 11.68 5.85 13.32
C ILE A 410 11.64 4.58 14.18
N ALA A 411 10.45 4.22 14.66
CA ALA A 411 10.27 3.08 15.55
C ALA A 411 8.95 2.36 15.28
N ARG A 412 8.86 1.09 15.70
CA ARG A 412 7.62 0.33 15.75
C ARG A 412 6.97 0.51 17.12
N PHE A 413 5.69 0.85 17.14
CA PHE A 413 4.91 1.08 18.35
C PHE A 413 4.14 -0.18 18.77
N PRO A 414 3.56 -0.24 19.98
CA PRO A 414 2.86 -1.44 20.48
C PRO A 414 1.70 -1.93 19.62
N GLY A 415 1.07 -1.03 18.85
CA GLY A 415 0.04 -1.38 17.86
C GLY A 415 0.63 -1.84 16.52
N GLY A 416 1.93 -2.21 16.51
CA GLY A 416 2.76 -2.64 15.39
C GLY A 416 2.88 -1.66 14.23
N GLU A 417 2.32 -0.46 14.34
CA GLU A 417 2.55 0.61 13.40
C GLU A 417 3.97 1.15 13.49
N ILE A 418 4.59 1.40 12.35
CA ILE A 418 5.84 2.16 12.27
C ILE A 418 5.52 3.65 12.23
N ASP A 419 6.18 4.49 13.01
CA ASP A 419 6.10 5.96 12.89
C ASP A 419 7.42 6.70 13.15
N ILE A 420 7.49 7.96 12.68
CA ILE A 420 8.66 8.84 12.81
C ILE A 420 8.36 9.91 13.85
N HIS A 421 9.17 9.99 14.89
CA HIS A 421 9.14 11.05 15.88
C HIS A 421 9.81 12.34 15.34
N PRO A 422 9.07 13.45 15.18
CA PRO A 422 9.62 14.67 14.61
C PRO A 422 10.71 15.33 15.47
N GLU A 423 10.64 15.14 16.79
CA GLU A 423 11.57 15.73 17.75
C GLU A 423 12.98 15.13 17.65
N THR A 424 13.07 13.81 17.41
CA THR A 424 14.35 13.09 17.31
C THR A 424 14.87 13.00 15.87
N CYS A 425 14.03 13.25 14.86
CA CYS A 425 14.46 13.25 13.46
C CYS A 425 15.42 14.40 13.14
N ILE A 426 16.60 14.08 12.59
CA ILE A 426 17.62 15.06 12.16
C ILE A 426 17.54 15.46 10.68
N GLY A 427 16.64 14.83 9.92
CA GLY A 427 16.46 15.13 8.50
C GLY A 427 17.56 14.58 7.58
N CYS A 428 18.25 13.51 7.96
CA CYS A 428 19.35 12.92 7.17
C CYS A 428 18.88 12.31 5.84
N GLY A 429 17.64 11.81 5.77
CA GLY A 429 17.06 11.22 4.57
C GLY A 429 17.33 9.73 4.37
N ASP A 430 18.13 9.07 5.23
CA ASP A 430 18.46 7.64 5.09
C ASP A 430 17.22 6.73 5.04
N CYS A 431 16.22 7.04 5.86
CA CYS A 431 14.96 6.29 5.84
C CYS A 431 14.21 6.43 4.50
N ALA A 432 14.31 7.58 3.83
CA ALA A 432 13.67 7.83 2.55
C ALA A 432 14.39 7.10 1.40
N THR A 433 15.72 7.05 1.44
CA THR A 433 16.51 6.33 0.42
C THR A 433 16.40 4.81 0.58
N GLN A 434 16.20 4.31 1.80
CA GLN A 434 16.01 2.89 2.08
C GLN A 434 14.58 2.39 1.91
N CYS A 435 13.62 3.26 1.59
CA CYS A 435 12.25 2.80 1.40
C CYS A 435 12.06 2.30 -0.05
N PRO A 436 11.88 0.99 -0.30
CA PRO A 436 11.71 0.48 -1.67
C PRO A 436 10.44 1.00 -2.35
N TYR A 437 9.49 1.51 -1.55
CA TYR A 437 8.18 1.99 -1.99
C TYR A 437 8.09 3.51 -2.14
N ASN A 438 9.20 4.25 -1.98
CA ASN A 438 9.23 5.72 -2.01
C ASN A 438 8.18 6.39 -1.08
N ALA A 439 7.83 5.72 0.02
CA ALA A 439 6.70 6.11 0.88
C ALA A 439 7.05 7.19 1.92
N ILE A 440 8.32 7.59 1.99
CA ILE A 440 8.82 8.59 2.94
C ILE A 440 9.28 9.81 2.14
N SER A 441 8.73 10.97 2.49
CA SER A 441 9.07 12.25 1.87
C SER A 441 9.85 13.13 2.84
N MET A 442 10.74 13.97 2.32
CA MET A 442 11.46 14.97 3.12
C MET A 442 10.77 16.32 2.96
N ILE A 443 10.39 16.96 4.08
CA ILE A 443 9.76 18.28 4.10
C ILE A 443 10.54 19.23 5.02
N PRO A 444 10.52 20.56 4.83
CA PRO A 444 11.12 21.48 5.78
C PRO A 444 10.34 21.54 7.08
N LYS A 445 11.09 21.64 8.19
CA LYS A 445 10.58 21.86 9.54
C LYS A 445 9.96 23.25 9.64
N GLY A 446 8.72 23.34 10.14
CA GLY A 446 7.98 24.60 10.24
C GLY A 446 7.17 24.97 9.00
N SER A 447 7.01 24.07 8.03
CA SER A 447 6.00 24.18 6.98
C SER A 447 4.58 23.94 7.52
N ASP A 448 4.21 24.62 8.61
CA ASP A 448 2.81 24.78 8.94
C ASP A 448 2.19 25.56 7.78
N SER A 449 1.24 24.94 7.10
CA SER A 449 0.50 25.55 6.02
C SER A 449 -0.03 26.89 6.52
N ALA A 450 0.52 27.99 6.01
CA ALA A 450 -0.03 29.32 6.24
C ALA A 450 -1.52 29.25 5.92
N GLU A 451 -2.36 29.26 6.96
CA GLU A 451 -3.79 29.40 6.78
C GLU A 451 -4.00 30.79 6.21
N ILE A 452 -4.19 30.87 4.88
CA ILE A 452 -4.59 32.11 4.23
C ILE A 452 -5.92 32.49 4.89
N SER A 453 -5.90 33.54 5.71
CA SER A 453 -7.07 34.13 6.35
C SER A 453 -7.97 34.71 5.28
N THR A 454 -8.80 33.86 4.67
CA THR A 454 -9.84 34.27 3.74
C THR A 454 -11.07 34.71 4.53
N SER A 455 -11.63 35.88 4.20
CA SER A 455 -12.86 36.39 4.80
C SER A 455 -14.00 35.35 4.76
N ALA A 456 -14.94 35.43 5.71
CA ALA A 456 -16.10 34.52 5.74
C ALA A 456 -16.89 34.52 4.41
N PHE A 457 -16.93 35.67 3.73
CA PHE A 457 -17.54 35.83 2.40
C PHE A 457 -16.78 35.05 1.32
N ALA A 458 -15.44 35.11 1.32
CA ALA A 458 -14.61 34.35 0.39
C ALA A 458 -14.68 32.82 0.65
N LYS A 459 -14.82 32.40 1.92
CA LYS A 459 -15.06 30.99 2.28
C LYS A 459 -16.38 30.48 1.70
N LEU A 460 -17.46 31.27 1.78
CA LEU A 460 -18.76 30.90 1.22
C LEU A 460 -18.71 30.72 -0.32
N PHE A 461 -18.07 31.63 -1.05
CA PHE A 461 -17.89 31.50 -2.50
C PHE A 461 -16.92 30.38 -2.89
N SER A 462 -15.95 30.03 -2.04
CA SER A 462 -15.04 28.90 -2.28
C SER A 462 -15.76 27.54 -2.32
N VAL A 463 -16.93 27.43 -1.70
CA VAL A 463 -17.82 26.24 -1.78
C VAL A 463 -18.30 26.00 -3.21
N PHE A 464 -18.52 27.08 -3.96
CA PHE A 464 -18.97 27.05 -5.34
C PHE A 464 -17.83 27.27 -6.35
N SER A 465 -16.57 27.30 -5.88
CA SER A 465 -15.41 27.49 -6.75
C SER A 465 -15.26 26.32 -7.72
N LEU A 466 -15.26 26.66 -9.01
CA LEU A 466 -14.97 25.73 -10.12
C LEU A 466 -13.48 25.42 -10.25
N ARG A 467 -12.61 26.20 -9.60
CA ARG A 467 -11.18 26.00 -9.65
C ARG A 467 -10.80 24.86 -8.72
N GLN A 468 -10.34 23.75 -9.32
CA GLN A 468 -9.79 22.63 -8.56
C GLN A 468 -8.65 23.15 -7.68
N THR A 469 -8.73 22.87 -6.38
CA THR A 469 -7.65 23.18 -5.45
C THR A 469 -6.42 22.40 -5.91
N GLN A 470 -5.44 23.13 -6.45
CA GLN A 470 -4.17 22.53 -6.85
C GLN A 470 -3.45 22.04 -5.60
N LEU A 471 -2.77 20.90 -5.73
CA LEU A 471 -1.82 20.47 -4.72
C LEU A 471 -0.78 21.59 -4.56
N PRO A 472 -0.31 21.84 -3.32
CA PRO A 472 0.76 22.80 -3.13
C PRO A 472 1.99 22.39 -3.94
N PRO A 473 2.77 23.37 -4.43
CA PRO A 473 4.00 23.07 -5.13
C PRO A 473 4.94 22.25 -4.23
N PRO A 474 5.78 21.38 -4.82
CA PRO A 474 6.78 20.64 -4.06
C PRO A 474 7.70 21.63 -3.34
N VAL A 475 8.08 21.29 -2.11
CA VAL A 475 8.86 22.20 -1.29
C VAL A 475 10.30 22.25 -1.80
N THR A 476 10.79 23.45 -2.12
CA THR A 476 12.13 23.68 -2.69
C THR A 476 13.19 23.98 -1.63
N GLN A 477 12.80 24.19 -0.37
CA GLN A 477 13.72 24.46 0.73
C GLN A 477 14.41 23.17 1.18
N THR A 478 15.73 23.22 1.30
CA THR A 478 16.59 22.07 1.66
C THR A 478 17.11 22.13 3.10
N GLU A 479 16.85 23.23 3.82
CA GLU A 479 17.32 23.44 5.19
C GLU A 479 16.29 22.95 6.22
N GLY A 480 16.78 22.32 7.29
CA GLY A 480 15.93 21.86 8.39
C GLY A 480 14.92 20.78 7.98
N LEU A 481 15.31 19.79 7.18
CA LEU A 481 14.40 18.74 6.71
C LEU A 481 13.89 17.82 7.84
N LEU A 482 12.70 17.28 7.62
CA LEU A 482 12.01 16.31 8.44
C LEU A 482 11.49 15.19 7.53
N ALA A 483 11.77 13.95 7.91
CA ALA A 483 11.18 12.80 7.24
C ALA A 483 9.72 12.64 7.67
N VAL A 484 8.82 12.53 6.71
CA VAL A 484 7.39 12.32 6.93
C VAL A 484 6.87 11.19 6.08
N LYS A 485 5.89 10.48 6.61
CA LYS A 485 5.25 9.34 5.95
C LYS A 485 3.82 9.18 6.45
N CYS A 486 3.06 8.29 5.83
CA CYS A 486 1.76 7.94 6.36
C CYS A 486 1.87 7.37 7.78
N ASN A 487 1.06 7.89 8.70
CA ASN A 487 0.97 7.44 10.09
C ASN A 487 -0.46 6.98 10.42
N LEU A 488 -1.20 6.50 9.41
CA LEU A 488 -2.57 5.99 9.60
C LEU A 488 -3.56 7.03 10.17
N CYS A 489 -3.31 8.33 9.94
CA CYS A 489 -4.08 9.43 10.52
C CYS A 489 -4.16 9.37 12.06
N LYS A 490 -3.14 8.79 12.72
CA LYS A 490 -2.96 8.83 14.17
C LYS A 490 -2.75 10.27 14.64
N ASP A 491 -3.26 10.58 15.83
CA ASP A 491 -3.19 11.90 16.48
C ASP A 491 -3.83 13.03 15.66
N THR A 492 -4.90 12.70 14.93
CA THR A 492 -5.69 13.67 14.16
C THR A 492 -7.15 13.64 14.60
N GLY A 493 -7.91 14.69 14.25
CA GLY A 493 -9.37 14.74 14.48
C GLY A 493 -10.19 13.65 13.77
N MET A 494 -9.56 12.81 12.94
CA MET A 494 -10.17 11.61 12.36
C MET A 494 -10.25 10.45 13.34
N ASN A 495 -9.24 10.32 14.21
CA ASN A 495 -9.08 9.20 15.15
C ASN A 495 -8.82 9.74 16.56
N PRO A 496 -9.87 10.23 17.27
CA PRO A 496 -9.72 10.72 18.63
C PRO A 496 -9.35 9.58 19.61
N PRO A 497 -8.73 9.89 20.77
CA PRO A 497 -8.42 8.89 21.80
C PRO A 497 -9.66 8.09 22.20
N GLY A 498 -9.57 6.76 22.19
CA GLY A 498 -10.69 5.87 22.51
C GLY A 498 -11.65 5.54 21.36
N ALA A 499 -11.35 5.94 20.12
CA ALA A 499 -12.14 5.55 18.95
C ALA A 499 -12.16 4.02 18.76
N LYS A 500 -13.36 3.43 18.66
CA LYS A 500 -13.56 1.98 18.44
C LYS A 500 -13.18 1.52 17.02
N THR A 501 -13.18 2.42 16.05
CA THR A 501 -12.91 2.12 14.64
C THR A 501 -11.98 3.18 14.09
N VAL A 502 -10.97 2.76 13.33
CA VAL A 502 -10.00 3.65 12.68
C VAL A 502 -10.58 4.17 11.37
N ALA A 503 -10.40 5.46 11.09
CA ALA A 503 -10.80 6.10 9.83
C ALA A 503 -9.61 6.82 9.20
N TYR A 504 -9.51 6.71 7.87
CA TYR A 504 -8.40 7.28 7.11
C TYR A 504 -8.88 8.41 6.22
N SER A 505 -8.25 9.57 6.32
CA SER A 505 -8.65 10.77 5.56
C SER A 505 -8.67 10.53 4.04
N CYS A 506 -7.72 9.76 3.51
CA CYS A 506 -7.64 9.46 2.09
C CYS A 506 -8.79 8.58 1.58
N GLU A 507 -9.28 7.64 2.39
CA GLU A 507 -10.41 6.75 2.09
C GLU A 507 -11.75 7.47 2.27
N GLU A 508 -11.94 8.13 3.42
CA GLU A 508 -13.16 8.85 3.78
C GLU A 508 -13.48 10.02 2.85
N ASN A 509 -12.48 10.52 2.11
CA ASN A 509 -12.64 11.59 1.14
C ASN A 509 -12.52 11.10 -0.32
N CYS A 510 -12.53 9.79 -0.57
CA CYS A 510 -12.67 9.24 -1.91
C CYS A 510 -14.16 9.26 -2.33
N PRO A 511 -14.57 10.07 -3.32
CA PRO A 511 -15.98 10.18 -3.69
C PRO A 511 -16.52 8.91 -4.36
N THR A 512 -15.68 8.13 -5.04
CA THR A 512 -16.12 6.90 -5.73
C THR A 512 -15.85 5.62 -4.94
N GLY A 513 -15.23 5.72 -3.76
CA GLY A 513 -14.78 4.54 -3.02
C GLY A 513 -13.71 3.72 -3.76
N ALA A 514 -12.99 4.35 -4.70
CA ALA A 514 -11.94 3.69 -5.47
C ALA A 514 -10.67 3.38 -4.65
N LEU A 515 -10.54 3.92 -3.43
CA LEU A 515 -9.36 3.79 -2.59
C LEU A 515 -9.76 3.12 -1.28
N VAL A 516 -9.09 2.05 -0.90
CA VAL A 516 -9.33 1.33 0.36
C VAL A 516 -8.00 0.83 0.93
N ARG A 517 -7.92 0.66 2.24
CA ARG A 517 -6.82 -0.08 2.86
C ARG A 517 -7.20 -1.53 3.04
N VAL A 518 -6.35 -2.44 2.60
CA VAL A 518 -6.58 -3.89 2.66
C VAL A 518 -5.39 -4.60 3.29
N ASN A 519 -5.66 -5.81 3.77
CA ASN A 519 -4.63 -6.80 3.99
C ASN A 519 -4.29 -7.47 2.63
N PRO A 520 -3.04 -7.41 2.15
CA PRO A 520 -2.68 -8.01 0.88
C PRO A 520 -2.99 -9.52 0.80
N HIS A 521 -2.78 -10.28 1.89
CA HIS A 521 -3.03 -11.74 1.90
C HIS A 521 -4.53 -12.09 1.80
N GLU A 522 -5.43 -11.18 2.19
CA GLU A 522 -6.89 -11.37 2.05
C GLU A 522 -7.43 -10.75 0.75
N TYR A 523 -6.72 -9.77 0.20
CA TYR A 523 -7.13 -9.07 -1.01
C TYR A 523 -6.72 -9.81 -2.29
N PHE A 524 -5.50 -10.33 -2.30
CA PHE A 524 -4.93 -11.12 -3.38
C PHE A 524 -5.24 -12.60 -3.13
N ASP A 525 -6.40 -13.06 -3.57
CA ASP A 525 -6.86 -14.44 -3.39
C ASP A 525 -5.81 -15.47 -3.87
N GLU A 526 -5.20 -15.19 -5.02
CA GLU A 526 -4.15 -15.98 -5.64
C GLU A 526 -2.90 -16.14 -4.75
N VAL A 527 -2.61 -15.17 -3.89
CA VAL A 527 -1.52 -15.20 -2.90
C VAL A 527 -2.00 -15.91 -1.63
N GLY A 528 -3.20 -15.59 -1.17
CA GLY A 528 -3.78 -16.18 0.04
C GLY A 528 -3.91 -17.70 -0.01
N GLU A 529 -4.30 -18.26 -1.18
CA GLU A 529 -4.43 -19.72 -1.38
C GLU A 529 -3.07 -20.45 -1.37
N THR A 530 -1.96 -19.74 -1.58
CA THR A 530 -0.60 -20.32 -1.65
C THR A 530 0.17 -20.25 -0.33
N MET A 531 -0.44 -19.70 0.72
CA MET A 531 0.16 -19.58 2.05
C MET A 531 -0.46 -20.60 3.02
N GLY A 532 0.41 -21.33 3.72
CA GLY A 532 0.00 -22.39 4.64
C GLY A 532 -0.30 -21.91 6.07
N ILE A 533 0.48 -20.94 6.58
CA ILE A 533 0.31 -20.38 7.93
C ILE A 533 0.23 -18.85 7.82
N ILE A 534 -0.96 -18.29 8.07
CA ILE A 534 -1.16 -16.83 8.03
C ILE A 534 -1.01 -16.27 9.45
N GLN A 535 0.08 -15.53 9.70
CA GLN A 535 0.23 -14.74 10.92
C GLN A 535 -0.75 -13.56 10.90
N ARG A 536 -1.88 -13.67 11.62
CA ARG A 536 -2.78 -12.53 11.84
C ARG A 536 -2.18 -11.57 12.88
N SER A 537 -1.45 -10.56 12.40
CA SER A 537 -1.05 -9.41 13.22
C SER A 537 -2.28 -8.70 13.86
N LYS A 538 -2.11 -7.97 14.97
CA LYS A 538 -3.19 -7.18 15.61
C LYS A 538 -3.45 -5.82 14.94
N THR A 539 -2.66 -5.46 13.93
CA THR A 539 -2.58 -4.10 13.36
C THR A 539 -3.40 -3.93 12.08
N HIS A 540 -4.30 -4.89 11.81
CA HIS A 540 -4.91 -5.09 10.50
C HIS A 540 -5.91 -3.98 10.16
N ALA A 541 -5.75 -3.40 8.98
CA ALA A 541 -6.85 -2.68 8.34
C ALA A 541 -7.74 -3.72 7.64
N ILE A 542 -8.98 -3.84 8.10
CA ILE A 542 -9.98 -4.73 7.51
C ILE A 542 -10.67 -3.94 6.39
N GLY A 543 -10.14 -4.06 5.17
CA GLY A 543 -10.84 -3.62 3.96
C GLY A 543 -11.15 -4.81 3.09
N GLU A 544 -12.43 -4.98 2.74
CA GLU A 544 -12.86 -6.01 1.81
C GLU A 544 -12.43 -5.67 0.38
N ASN A 545 -12.31 -6.71 -0.45
CA ASN A 545 -11.94 -6.53 -1.85
C ASN A 545 -12.96 -5.62 -2.56
N ILE A 546 -12.50 -4.47 -3.07
CA ILE A 546 -13.31 -3.43 -3.73
C ILE A 546 -14.23 -4.01 -4.83
N HIS A 547 -13.88 -5.16 -5.42
CA HIS A 547 -14.67 -5.84 -6.46
C HIS A 547 -15.52 -7.00 -5.96
N LYS A 548 -15.26 -7.60 -4.80
CA LYS A 548 -16.08 -8.72 -4.30
C LYS A 548 -17.40 -8.23 -3.76
N PHE A 549 -17.37 -7.25 -2.85
CA PHE A 549 -18.58 -6.72 -2.23
C PHE A 549 -18.28 -5.47 -1.39
N ASP A 550 -19.11 -4.43 -1.51
CA ASP A 550 -19.21 -3.37 -0.51
C ASP A 550 -20.65 -3.38 -0.04
N PHE A 551 -20.89 -4.04 1.11
CA PHE A 551 -22.23 -4.26 1.64
C PHE A 551 -23.00 -2.96 1.75
N TRP A 552 -22.39 -1.95 2.35
CA TRP A 552 -23.04 -0.66 2.59
C TRP A 552 -23.30 0.10 1.30
N ALA A 553 -22.35 0.13 0.36
CA ALA A 553 -22.62 0.77 -0.93
C ALA A 553 -23.74 0.07 -1.70
N THR A 554 -23.80 -1.26 -1.65
CA THR A 554 -24.87 -2.06 -2.26
C THR A 554 -26.22 -1.75 -1.63
N VAL A 555 -26.29 -1.71 -0.29
CA VAL A 555 -27.50 -1.30 0.44
C VAL A 555 -27.94 0.10 0.02
N TRP A 556 -27.02 1.07 -0.06
CA TRP A 556 -27.34 2.43 -0.53
C TRP A 556 -27.89 2.45 -1.96
N HIS A 557 -27.35 1.64 -2.87
CA HIS A 557 -27.90 1.50 -4.22
C HIS A 557 -29.30 0.91 -4.22
N VAL A 558 -29.52 -0.20 -3.51
CA VAL A 558 -30.84 -0.87 -3.45
C VAL A 558 -31.89 0.03 -2.80
N VAL A 559 -31.57 0.59 -1.63
CA VAL A 559 -32.46 1.52 -0.91
C VAL A 559 -32.69 2.79 -1.74
N GLY A 560 -31.65 3.34 -2.36
CA GLY A 560 -31.76 4.53 -3.22
C GLY A 560 -32.67 4.30 -4.43
N ILE A 561 -32.50 3.17 -5.14
CA ILE A 561 -33.36 2.79 -6.26
C ILE A 561 -34.81 2.58 -5.79
N ALA A 562 -35.02 1.84 -4.70
CA ALA A 562 -36.34 1.61 -4.14
C ALA A 562 -37.01 2.92 -3.71
N ALA A 563 -36.27 3.84 -3.07
CA ALA A 563 -36.77 5.15 -2.66
C ALA A 563 -37.16 6.03 -3.85
N VAL A 564 -36.38 6.02 -4.93
CA VAL A 564 -36.71 6.74 -6.16
C VAL A 564 -37.97 6.16 -6.83
N LEU A 565 -38.05 4.83 -6.98
CA LEU A 565 -39.18 4.17 -7.65
C LEU A 565 -40.47 4.26 -6.84
N LEU A 566 -40.44 3.88 -5.55
CA LEU A 566 -41.61 3.88 -4.68
C LEU A 566 -41.99 5.30 -4.27
N GLY A 567 -41.02 6.13 -3.89
CA GLY A 567 -41.27 7.52 -3.51
C GLY A 567 -41.75 8.35 -4.69
N GLY A 568 -41.09 8.24 -5.85
CA GLY A 568 -41.53 8.91 -7.07
C GLY A 568 -42.92 8.45 -7.51
N GLY A 569 -43.16 7.13 -7.52
CA GLY A 569 -44.48 6.57 -7.83
C GLY A 569 -45.58 7.03 -6.86
N ALA A 570 -45.30 7.05 -5.55
CA ALA A 570 -46.22 7.52 -4.54
C ALA A 570 -46.55 9.01 -4.70
N VAL A 571 -45.56 9.85 -5.02
CA VAL A 571 -45.76 11.28 -5.26
C VAL A 571 -46.63 11.51 -6.50
N ILE A 572 -46.34 10.82 -7.61
CA ILE A 572 -47.14 10.89 -8.84
C ILE A 572 -48.57 10.41 -8.60
N TRP A 573 -48.75 9.29 -7.89
CA TRP A 573 -50.07 8.77 -7.56
C TRP A 573 -50.84 9.72 -6.64
N ALA A 574 -50.18 10.28 -5.63
CA ALA A 574 -50.80 11.20 -4.69
C ALA A 574 -51.24 12.49 -5.39
N THR A 575 -50.46 13.02 -6.34
CA THR A 575 -50.89 14.21 -7.11
C THR A 575 -51.95 13.93 -8.16
N TYR A 576 -52.05 12.69 -8.66
CA TYR A 576 -53.18 12.28 -9.49
C TYR A 576 -54.47 12.12 -8.67
N LYS A 577 -54.36 11.56 -7.45
CA LYS A 577 -55.51 11.28 -6.59
C LYS A 577 -56.02 12.51 -5.83
N PHE A 578 -55.11 13.36 -5.36
CA PHE A 578 -55.43 14.58 -4.61
C PHE A 578 -55.16 15.79 -5.49
N SER A 579 -56.18 16.61 -5.75
CA SER A 579 -56.02 17.86 -6.51
C SER A 579 -54.96 18.75 -5.86
N GLN A 580 -54.08 19.33 -6.70
CA GLN A 580 -52.92 20.08 -6.22
C GLN A 580 -53.26 21.30 -5.35
N ASP A 581 -54.43 21.91 -5.60
CA ASP A 581 -54.85 23.19 -5.02
C ASP A 581 -55.96 23.07 -3.98
N ILE A 582 -56.45 21.86 -3.70
CA ILE A 582 -57.51 21.64 -2.72
C ILE A 582 -56.87 21.30 -1.36
N PRO A 583 -57.27 21.97 -0.26
CA PRO A 583 -56.80 21.61 1.08
C PRO A 583 -57.23 20.21 1.48
N PHE A 584 -56.37 19.50 2.21
CA PHE A 584 -56.65 18.11 2.63
C PHE A 584 -57.81 17.98 3.62
N SER A 585 -58.11 19.02 4.40
CA SER A 585 -59.25 19.05 5.32
C SER A 585 -59.84 20.46 5.47
N PRO A 586 -61.16 20.58 5.74
CA PRO A 586 -61.80 21.86 5.98
C PRO A 586 -61.13 22.59 7.16
N GLY A 587 -60.65 23.83 6.93
CA GLY A 587 -59.95 24.63 7.94
C GLY A 587 -58.42 24.54 7.94
N THR A 588 -57.83 23.72 7.07
CA THR A 588 -56.36 23.68 6.86
C THR A 588 -55.95 24.46 5.62
N TRP A 589 -54.78 25.10 5.65
CA TRP A 589 -54.18 25.81 4.50
C TRP A 589 -53.21 24.93 3.69
N VAL A 590 -52.94 23.71 4.18
CA VAL A 590 -51.98 22.78 3.57
C VAL A 590 -52.60 22.11 2.35
N THR A 591 -52.09 22.45 1.18
CA THR A 591 -52.43 21.80 -0.10
C THR A 591 -51.36 20.78 -0.48
N MET A 592 -51.67 19.91 -1.43
CA MET A 592 -50.69 18.98 -1.98
C MET A 592 -49.49 19.72 -2.61
N ARG A 593 -49.71 20.90 -3.22
CA ARG A 593 -48.64 21.76 -3.76
C ARG A 593 -47.69 22.27 -2.66
N TRP A 594 -48.20 22.62 -1.47
CA TRP A 594 -47.36 23.00 -0.33
C TRP A 594 -46.53 21.83 0.21
N LEU A 595 -47.14 20.64 0.29
CA LEU A 595 -46.43 19.45 0.76
C LEU A 595 -45.30 19.03 -0.19
N THR A 596 -45.55 19.03 -1.51
CA THR A 596 -44.51 18.73 -2.51
C THR A 596 -43.44 19.82 -2.55
N GLY A 597 -43.79 21.09 -2.34
CA GLY A 597 -42.83 22.19 -2.24
C GLY A 597 -41.90 22.07 -1.04
N LEU A 598 -42.44 21.78 0.16
CA LEU A 598 -41.64 21.61 1.38
C LEU A 598 -40.75 20.37 1.32
N THR A 599 -41.26 19.25 0.81
CA THR A 599 -40.48 18.02 0.63
C THR A 599 -39.39 18.19 -0.43
N GLY A 600 -39.68 18.88 -1.54
CA GLY A 600 -38.70 19.26 -2.55
C GLY A 600 -37.60 20.18 -1.99
N LEU A 601 -37.96 21.18 -1.19
CA LEU A 601 -37.00 22.07 -0.51
C LEU A 601 -36.10 21.30 0.45
N ALA A 602 -36.67 20.40 1.26
CA ALA A 602 -35.88 19.54 2.15
C ALA A 602 -34.90 18.65 1.35
N GLY A 603 -35.36 18.10 0.21
CA GLY A 603 -34.52 17.36 -0.72
C GLY A 603 -33.35 18.19 -1.27
N ILE A 604 -33.61 19.42 -1.73
CA ILE A 604 -32.56 20.33 -2.22
C ILE A 604 -31.55 20.66 -1.10
N LEU A 605 -32.03 20.98 0.10
CA LEU A 605 -31.15 21.28 1.25
C LEU A 605 -30.23 20.09 1.58
N TRP A 606 -30.75 18.86 1.50
CA TRP A 606 -29.94 17.65 1.68
C TRP A 606 -28.88 17.48 0.59
N VAL A 607 -29.28 17.63 -0.68
CA VAL A 607 -28.39 17.53 -1.85
C VAL A 607 -27.27 18.59 -1.76
N MET A 608 -27.56 19.78 -1.24
CA MET A 608 -26.58 20.84 -0.94
C MET A 608 -25.67 20.54 0.26
N GLY A 609 -25.98 19.52 1.05
CA GLY A 609 -25.08 18.99 2.08
C GLY A 609 -23.80 18.36 1.51
N TYR A 610 -23.84 17.81 0.28
CA TYR A 610 -22.66 17.16 -0.32
C TYR A 610 -21.47 18.13 -0.57
N PRO A 611 -21.65 19.28 -1.26
CA PRO A 611 -20.59 20.27 -1.41
C PRO A 611 -20.00 20.75 -0.08
N LEU A 612 -20.85 20.92 0.95
CA LEU A 612 -20.43 21.31 2.30
C LEU A 612 -19.58 20.22 2.95
N ARG A 613 -20.05 18.97 2.93
CA ARG A 613 -19.29 17.83 3.47
C ARG A 613 -17.95 17.66 2.75
N LYS A 614 -17.89 17.90 1.43
CA LYS A 614 -16.64 17.81 0.64
C LYS A 614 -15.55 18.75 1.16
N GLN A 615 -15.90 19.86 1.82
CA GLN A 615 -14.92 20.78 2.41
C GLN A 615 -14.42 20.38 3.80
N ILE A 616 -15.04 19.39 4.44
CA ILE A 616 -14.72 18.96 5.80
C ILE A 616 -13.75 17.78 5.75
N TYR A 617 -12.45 18.05 5.92
CA TYR A 617 -11.39 17.04 5.83
C TYR A 617 -10.89 16.50 7.17
N ARG A 618 -11.02 17.29 8.25
CA ARG A 618 -10.40 17.01 9.57
C ARG A 618 -11.33 16.30 10.57
N ARG A 619 -12.61 16.09 10.23
CA ARG A 619 -13.63 15.53 11.13
C ARG A 619 -14.35 14.36 10.47
N ARG A 620 -14.76 13.40 11.29
CA ARG A 620 -15.48 12.20 10.86
C ARG A 620 -16.99 12.45 10.79
N ILE A 621 -17.50 12.78 9.60
CA ILE A 621 -18.94 13.00 9.30
C ILE A 621 -19.43 11.96 8.26
N GLY A 622 -18.78 10.80 8.22
CA GLY A 622 -19.04 9.72 7.26
C GLY A 622 -18.36 9.90 5.90
N ALA A 623 -18.22 8.79 5.18
CA ALA A 623 -17.43 8.72 3.95
C ALA A 623 -18.10 9.46 2.80
N LEU A 624 -17.30 10.23 2.05
CA LEU A 624 -17.74 11.10 0.97
C LEU A 624 -18.50 10.34 -0.13
N ARG A 625 -18.18 9.05 -0.33
CA ARG A 625 -18.90 8.19 -1.29
C ARG A 625 -20.39 8.06 -1.00
N TYR A 626 -20.79 7.93 0.26
CA TYR A 626 -22.20 7.78 0.61
C TYR A 626 -22.96 9.09 0.49
N TRP A 627 -22.28 10.22 0.78
CA TRP A 627 -22.80 11.54 0.50
C TRP A 627 -23.01 11.77 -1.00
N MET A 628 -22.10 11.29 -1.83
CA MET A 628 -22.25 11.35 -3.30
C MET A 628 -23.41 10.48 -3.77
N LEU A 629 -23.55 9.25 -3.28
CA LEU A 629 -24.69 8.37 -3.60
C LEU A 629 -26.01 9.01 -3.17
N SER A 630 -26.07 9.53 -1.94
CA SER A 630 -27.24 10.22 -1.41
C SER A 630 -27.60 11.45 -2.24
N HIS A 631 -26.62 12.25 -2.64
CA HIS A 631 -26.80 13.42 -3.51
C HIS A 631 -27.44 13.03 -4.85
N ILE A 632 -26.99 11.92 -5.45
CA ILE A 632 -27.55 11.42 -6.72
C ILE A 632 -28.99 10.94 -6.52
N TYR A 633 -29.25 10.02 -5.59
CA TYR A 633 -30.58 9.42 -5.43
C TYR A 633 -31.63 10.41 -4.90
N ILE A 634 -31.29 11.19 -3.88
CA ILE A 634 -32.19 12.22 -3.34
C ILE A 634 -32.35 13.36 -4.35
N GLY A 635 -31.31 13.68 -5.13
CA GLY A 635 -31.40 14.63 -6.23
C GLY A 635 -32.41 14.20 -7.31
N VAL A 636 -32.39 12.93 -7.72
CA VAL A 636 -33.38 12.38 -8.67
C VAL A 636 -34.79 12.38 -8.07
N LEU A 637 -34.95 11.95 -6.81
CA LEU A 637 -36.25 11.96 -6.14
C LEU A 637 -36.81 13.38 -5.98
N ALA A 638 -35.99 14.33 -5.52
CA ALA A 638 -36.35 15.75 -5.43
C ALA A 638 -36.68 16.33 -6.82
N GLY A 639 -35.94 15.90 -7.85
CA GLY A 639 -36.25 16.08 -9.28
C GLY A 639 -37.70 15.78 -9.61
N ILE A 640 -38.12 14.54 -9.34
CA ILE A 640 -39.49 14.07 -9.60
C ILE A 640 -40.52 14.88 -8.80
N VAL A 641 -40.26 15.11 -7.50
CA VAL A 641 -41.17 15.87 -6.62
C VAL A 641 -41.38 17.30 -7.13
N LEU A 642 -40.31 17.98 -7.53
CA LEU A 642 -40.35 19.38 -7.95
C LEU A 642 -40.95 19.57 -9.34
N LEU A 643 -40.71 18.64 -10.26
CA LEU A 643 -41.40 18.63 -11.55
C LEU A 643 -42.92 18.48 -11.37
N VAL A 644 -43.34 17.63 -10.44
CA VAL A 644 -44.76 17.47 -10.09
C VAL A 644 -45.31 18.70 -9.35
N HIS A 645 -44.51 19.33 -8.48
CA HIS A 645 -44.88 20.57 -7.76
C HIS A 645 -45.20 21.72 -8.73
N GLY A 646 -44.40 21.89 -9.78
CA GLY A 646 -44.58 22.96 -10.77
C GLY A 646 -45.81 22.82 -11.66
N GLY A 647 -46.39 21.61 -11.79
CA GLY A 647 -47.53 21.35 -12.67
C GLY A 647 -47.22 21.56 -14.16
N THR A 648 -48.25 21.57 -15.01
CA THR A 648 -48.10 21.69 -16.48
C THR A 648 -48.17 23.12 -17.01
N SER A 649 -48.47 24.10 -16.15
CA SER A 649 -48.63 25.51 -16.54
C SER A 649 -47.52 26.35 -15.92
N SER A 650 -46.71 27.02 -16.74
CA SER A 650 -45.71 27.96 -16.26
C SER A 650 -46.38 29.28 -15.83
N GLY A 651 -46.58 29.49 -14.53
CA GLY A 651 -47.31 30.63 -13.98
C GLY A 651 -46.74 32.03 -14.30
N GLY A 652 -45.47 32.13 -14.74
CA GLY A 652 -44.83 33.37 -15.18
C GLY A 652 -43.31 33.26 -15.44
N LEU A 653 -42.68 34.35 -15.86
CA LEU A 653 -41.26 34.39 -16.27
C LEU A 653 -40.29 33.85 -15.20
N LEU A 654 -40.50 34.19 -13.92
CA LEU A 654 -39.68 33.67 -12.81
C LEU A 654 -39.76 32.15 -12.72
N THR A 655 -40.98 31.58 -12.73
CA THR A 655 -41.20 30.13 -12.62
C THR A 655 -40.66 29.38 -13.83
N SER A 656 -40.78 29.95 -15.04
CA SER A 656 -40.20 29.36 -16.25
C SER A 656 -38.68 29.35 -16.20
N LEU A 657 -38.04 30.45 -15.78
CA LEU A 657 -36.59 30.50 -15.63
C LEU A 657 -36.09 29.56 -14.53
N LEU A 658 -36.82 29.46 -13.41
CA LEU A 658 -36.51 28.51 -12.34
C LEU A 658 -36.58 27.07 -12.86
N MET A 659 -37.65 26.70 -13.58
CA MET A 659 -37.80 25.36 -14.15
C MET A 659 -36.71 25.04 -15.17
N ILE A 660 -36.40 25.97 -16.10
CA ILE A 660 -35.32 25.78 -17.08
C ILE A 660 -33.98 25.60 -16.36
N SER A 661 -33.68 26.44 -15.36
CA SER A 661 -32.43 26.31 -14.61
C SER A 661 -32.35 24.97 -13.88
N PHE A 662 -33.46 24.48 -13.34
CA PHE A 662 -33.57 23.18 -12.66
C PHE A 662 -33.36 22.01 -13.64
N ASP A 663 -34.02 22.03 -14.80
CA ASP A 663 -33.86 21.01 -15.84
C ASP A 663 -32.41 20.94 -16.33
N LEU A 664 -31.74 22.10 -16.46
CA LEU A 664 -30.32 22.15 -16.80
C LEU A 664 -29.42 21.59 -15.69
N VAL A 665 -29.76 21.79 -14.41
CA VAL A 665 -29.09 21.13 -13.28
C VAL A 665 -29.23 19.61 -13.36
N ILE A 666 -30.45 19.11 -13.62
CA ILE A 666 -30.71 17.66 -13.76
C ILE A 666 -29.95 17.09 -14.95
N ALA A 667 -30.05 17.70 -16.13
CA ALA A 667 -29.40 17.23 -17.35
C ALA A 667 -27.87 17.19 -17.20
N SER A 668 -27.27 18.26 -16.64
CA SER A 668 -25.83 18.32 -16.38
C SER A 668 -25.39 17.32 -15.30
N GLY A 669 -26.21 17.09 -14.26
CA GLY A 669 -25.95 16.10 -13.21
C GLY A 669 -26.00 14.66 -13.72
N ILE A 670 -26.99 14.31 -14.54
CA ILE A 670 -27.11 12.99 -15.18
C ILE A 670 -25.91 12.76 -16.11
N PHE A 671 -25.55 13.76 -16.93
CA PHE A 671 -24.36 13.67 -17.79
C PHE A 671 -23.09 13.42 -16.97
N GLY A 672 -22.92 14.11 -15.84
CA GLY A 672 -21.82 13.88 -14.90
C GLY A 672 -21.79 12.46 -14.33
N ALA A 673 -22.95 11.94 -13.87
CA ALA A 673 -23.07 10.59 -13.34
C ALA A 673 -22.71 9.53 -14.40
N VAL A 674 -23.20 9.68 -15.63
CA VAL A 674 -22.86 8.80 -16.76
C VAL A 674 -21.36 8.85 -17.06
N CYS A 675 -20.76 10.05 -17.06
CA CYS A 675 -19.32 10.20 -17.25
C CYS A 675 -18.51 9.46 -16.16
N TYR A 676 -18.91 9.54 -14.90
CA TYR A 676 -18.22 8.86 -13.80
C TYR A 676 -18.30 7.34 -13.87
N ILE A 677 -19.36 6.79 -14.46
CA ILE A 677 -19.50 5.35 -14.68
C ILE A 677 -18.65 4.90 -15.88
N ILE A 678 -18.66 5.66 -16.97
CA ILE A 678 -18.13 5.19 -18.26
C ILE A 678 -16.65 5.55 -18.45
N ILE A 679 -16.28 6.81 -18.18
CA ILE A 679 -14.98 7.36 -18.58
C ILE A 679 -13.80 6.68 -17.85
N PRO A 680 -13.83 6.42 -16.53
CA PRO A 680 -12.71 5.76 -15.85
C PRO A 680 -12.39 4.39 -16.45
N ARG A 681 -13.40 3.63 -16.87
CA ARG A 681 -13.22 2.31 -17.51
C ARG A 681 -12.57 2.43 -18.89
N PHE A 682 -12.90 3.45 -19.67
CA PHE A 682 -12.23 3.71 -20.94
C PHE A 682 -10.79 4.16 -20.74
N MET A 683 -10.53 5.02 -19.76
CA MET A 683 -9.17 5.46 -19.43
C MET A 683 -8.31 4.25 -19.07
N THR A 684 -8.74 3.42 -18.13
CA THR A 684 -8.02 2.21 -17.69
C THR A 684 -7.90 1.14 -18.77
N ARG A 685 -8.76 1.15 -19.80
CA ARG A 685 -8.58 0.26 -20.97
C ARG A 685 -7.45 0.74 -21.89
N ILE A 686 -7.26 2.05 -22.00
CA ILE A 686 -6.21 2.68 -22.81
C ILE A 686 -4.90 2.78 -22.02
N GLU A 687 -5.01 2.93 -20.71
CA GLU A 687 -3.94 3.16 -19.76
C GLU A 687 -3.70 1.87 -18.98
N ARG A 688 -2.72 1.08 -19.40
CA ARG A 688 -2.24 -0.09 -18.64
C ARG A 688 -1.45 0.32 -17.39
N GLU A 689 -0.81 1.49 -17.47
CA GLU A 689 -0.11 2.13 -16.35
C GLU A 689 -0.72 3.52 -16.08
N PRO A 690 -1.41 3.72 -14.95
CA PRO A 690 -1.96 5.01 -14.52
C PRO A 690 -0.94 6.14 -14.48
N LEU A 691 -0.97 7.00 -15.49
CA LEU A 691 -0.20 8.23 -15.51
C LEU A 691 -1.03 9.35 -14.88
N LEU A 692 -0.37 10.21 -14.12
CA LEU A 692 -1.00 11.44 -13.65
C LEU A 692 -1.24 12.37 -14.84
N LEU A 693 -2.23 13.26 -14.72
CA LEU A 693 -2.53 14.21 -15.79
C LEU A 693 -1.30 15.08 -16.10
N GLU A 694 -0.58 15.48 -15.06
CA GLU A 694 0.63 16.29 -15.16
C GLU A 694 1.71 15.57 -15.99
N ASP A 695 1.90 14.26 -15.75
CA ASP A 695 2.85 13.43 -16.49
C ASP A 695 2.43 13.26 -17.96
N LEU A 696 1.13 13.06 -18.21
CA LEU A 696 0.57 13.00 -19.57
C LEU A 696 0.76 14.31 -20.33
N GLN A 697 0.61 15.45 -19.67
CA GLN A 697 0.82 16.77 -20.29
C GLN A 697 2.29 16.99 -20.64
N SER A 698 3.20 16.70 -19.71
CA SER A 698 4.65 16.76 -19.92
C SER A 698 5.08 15.85 -21.09
N ARG A 699 4.63 14.59 -21.06
CA ARG A 699 4.94 13.61 -22.11
C ARG A 699 4.36 14.02 -23.47
N ARG A 700 3.17 14.64 -23.50
CA ARG A 700 2.59 15.19 -24.73
C ARG A 700 3.45 16.31 -25.31
N GLU A 701 3.98 17.20 -24.48
CA GLU A 701 4.86 18.29 -24.92
C GLU A 701 6.18 17.74 -25.45
N GLU A 702 6.76 16.76 -24.77
CA GLU A 702 7.98 16.08 -25.20
C GLU A 702 7.80 15.40 -26.57
N LEU A 703 6.73 14.61 -26.75
CA LEU A 703 6.43 13.92 -28.01
C LEU A 703 6.12 14.90 -29.15
N ARG A 704 5.45 16.02 -28.86
CA ARG A 704 5.22 17.09 -29.85
C ARG A 704 6.55 17.71 -30.29
N ALA A 705 7.43 18.01 -29.34
CA ALA A 705 8.76 18.54 -29.64
C ALA A 705 9.63 17.54 -30.41
N GLN A 706 9.56 16.23 -30.08
CA GLN A 706 10.21 15.18 -30.84
C GLN A 706 9.69 15.09 -32.28
N LEU A 707 8.37 15.07 -32.47
CA LEU A 707 7.77 14.99 -33.80
C LEU A 707 8.14 16.18 -34.70
N VAL A 708 8.19 17.40 -34.14
CA VAL A 708 8.67 18.60 -34.85
C VAL A 708 10.15 18.46 -35.22
N ARG A 709 11.01 18.06 -34.26
CA ARG A 709 12.43 17.86 -34.52
C ARG A 709 12.69 16.85 -35.64
N VAL A 710 12.00 15.71 -35.64
CA VAL A 710 12.17 14.68 -36.68
C VAL A 710 11.67 15.18 -38.04
N SER A 711 10.60 16.00 -38.06
CA SER A 711 10.02 16.56 -39.29
C SER A 711 10.82 17.71 -39.91
N ASP A 712 11.59 18.43 -39.10
CA ASP A 712 12.28 19.66 -39.50
C ASP A 712 13.81 19.50 -39.55
N GLN A 713 14.30 18.27 -39.34
CA GLN A 713 15.72 17.95 -39.47
C GLN A 713 16.22 18.21 -40.91
N PRO A 714 17.38 18.87 -41.08
CA PRO A 714 17.99 19.06 -42.39
C PRO A 714 18.38 17.68 -42.96
N GLY A 715 17.74 17.30 -44.07
CA GLY A 715 17.86 15.96 -44.67
C GLY A 715 16.96 15.82 -45.90
N ASN A 716 16.62 14.58 -46.28
CA ASN A 716 15.81 14.29 -47.46
C ASN A 716 14.39 14.91 -47.34
N GLU A 717 14.09 15.88 -48.19
CA GLU A 717 12.83 16.63 -48.21
C GLU A 717 11.61 15.72 -48.49
N GLU A 718 11.83 14.60 -49.18
CA GLU A 718 10.82 13.58 -49.43
C GLU A 718 10.32 12.90 -48.14
N ILE A 719 11.23 12.61 -47.20
CA ILE A 719 10.90 12.05 -45.88
C ILE A 719 10.12 13.07 -45.05
N ASN A 720 10.59 14.32 -45.03
CA ASN A 720 9.93 15.39 -44.29
C ASN A 720 8.50 15.62 -44.81
N HIS A 721 8.30 15.60 -46.14
CA HIS A 721 6.97 15.66 -46.75
C HIS A 721 6.11 14.44 -46.39
N LEU A 722 6.67 13.23 -46.43
CA LEU A 722 5.96 12.00 -46.07
C LEU A 722 5.48 12.00 -44.61
N ILE A 723 6.32 12.46 -43.68
CA ILE A 723 5.96 12.58 -42.25
C ILE A 723 4.84 13.61 -42.08
N ARG A 724 4.99 14.80 -42.67
CA ARG A 724 4.01 15.90 -42.54
C ARG A 724 2.65 15.57 -43.17
N THR A 725 2.62 14.75 -44.22
CA THR A 725 1.38 14.41 -44.93
C THR A 725 0.80 13.07 -44.49
N LYS A 726 1.52 11.96 -44.67
CA LYS A 726 1.00 10.59 -44.50
C LYS A 726 0.89 10.21 -43.03
N VAL A 727 1.97 10.40 -42.25
CA VAL A 727 2.00 10.03 -40.81
C VAL A 727 1.02 10.90 -40.02
N ARG A 728 1.10 12.23 -40.18
CA ARG A 728 0.19 13.18 -39.51
C ARG A 728 -1.27 12.92 -39.84
N ARG A 729 -1.64 12.75 -41.12
CA ARG A 729 -3.04 12.48 -41.53
C ARG A 729 -3.55 11.15 -40.99
N ARG A 730 -2.68 10.13 -40.92
CA ARG A 730 -3.06 8.78 -40.47
C ARG A 730 -3.28 8.67 -38.97
N PHE A 731 -2.42 9.31 -38.16
CA PHE A 731 -2.43 9.15 -36.70
C PHE A 731 -3.07 10.34 -35.96
N LEU A 732 -2.92 11.58 -36.44
CA LEU A 732 -3.44 12.76 -35.74
C LEU A 732 -4.87 13.14 -36.15
N GLY A 733 -5.55 12.31 -36.95
CA GLY A 733 -6.96 12.48 -37.32
C GLY A 733 -7.96 12.11 -36.23
N LEU A 734 -9.22 12.51 -36.40
CA LEU A 734 -10.33 12.15 -35.48
C LEU A 734 -10.65 10.65 -35.53
N ARG A 735 -10.60 10.03 -36.71
CA ARG A 735 -10.87 8.57 -36.86
C ARG A 735 -9.91 7.73 -36.01
N TYR A 736 -8.63 8.09 -35.97
CA TYR A 736 -7.64 7.37 -35.17
C TYR A 736 -7.80 7.63 -33.66
N LEU A 737 -8.30 8.81 -33.26
CA LEU A 737 -8.66 9.10 -31.87
C LEU A 737 -9.80 8.22 -31.39
N PHE A 738 -10.92 8.19 -32.12
CA PHE A 738 -12.09 7.38 -31.75
C PHE A 738 -11.76 5.89 -31.73
N ARG A 739 -10.85 5.43 -32.59
CA ARG A 739 -10.32 4.06 -32.54
C ARG A 739 -9.72 3.72 -31.16
N GLN A 740 -9.04 4.67 -30.49
CA GLN A 740 -8.45 4.44 -29.16
C GLN A 740 -9.51 4.14 -28.10
N TYR A 741 -10.69 4.76 -28.19
CA TYR A 741 -11.77 4.52 -27.23
C TYR A 741 -12.49 3.18 -27.44
N ILE A 742 -12.57 2.73 -28.69
CA ILE A 742 -13.35 1.54 -29.06
C ILE A 742 -12.50 0.26 -28.99
N ARG A 743 -11.28 0.28 -29.53
CA ARG A 743 -10.44 -0.92 -29.62
C ARG A 743 -9.55 -1.09 -28.40
N LYS A 744 -9.60 -2.28 -27.79
CA LYS A 744 -8.67 -2.70 -26.75
C LYS A 744 -7.38 -3.19 -27.41
N GLU A 745 -6.43 -2.29 -27.62
CA GLU A 745 -5.11 -2.61 -28.21
C GLU A 745 -3.99 -2.18 -27.24
N ASP A 746 -3.07 -3.10 -26.96
CA ASP A 746 -1.86 -2.77 -26.21
C ASP A 746 -0.98 -1.76 -26.96
N LEU A 747 -0.18 -0.97 -26.23
CA LEU A 747 0.74 -0.01 -26.85
C LEU A 747 1.74 -0.72 -27.76
N ASN A 748 2.37 -1.82 -27.30
CA ASN A 748 3.36 -2.52 -28.09
C ASN A 748 2.74 -3.15 -29.34
N SER A 749 1.56 -3.77 -29.21
CA SER A 749 0.81 -4.30 -30.35
C SER A 749 0.39 -3.20 -31.34
N MET A 750 -0.04 -2.03 -30.84
CA MET A 750 -0.41 -0.88 -31.66
C MET A 750 0.82 -0.35 -32.42
N LEU A 751 1.95 -0.18 -31.74
CA LEU A 751 3.20 0.29 -32.34
C LEU A 751 3.76 -0.72 -33.33
N ALA A 752 3.73 -2.02 -33.04
CA ALA A 752 4.15 -3.07 -33.97
C ALA A 752 3.32 -3.05 -35.26
N LYS A 753 1.98 -2.94 -35.16
CA LYS A 753 1.09 -2.79 -36.32
C LYS A 753 1.38 -1.50 -37.10
N ALA A 754 1.65 -0.40 -36.39
CA ALA A 754 1.99 0.88 -37.02
C ALA A 754 3.34 0.81 -37.77
N ARG A 755 4.37 0.20 -37.16
CA ARG A 755 5.66 -0.07 -37.81
C ARG A 755 5.47 -0.92 -39.06
N GLN A 756 4.72 -2.02 -38.95
CA GLN A 756 4.45 -2.91 -40.08
C GLN A 756 3.72 -2.20 -41.23
N GLU A 757 2.73 -1.34 -40.91
CA GLU A 757 1.98 -0.53 -41.90
C GLU A 757 2.91 0.42 -42.68
N PHE A 758 3.90 1.02 -42.01
CA PHE A 758 4.81 2.00 -42.62
C PHE A 758 6.12 1.41 -43.14
N ARG A 759 6.45 0.15 -42.81
CA ARG A 759 7.66 -0.55 -43.28
C ARG A 759 7.74 -0.62 -44.81
N VAL A 760 6.61 -0.88 -45.48
CA VAL A 760 6.53 -0.87 -46.95
C VAL A 760 6.78 0.53 -47.54
N THR A 761 6.52 1.59 -46.76
CA THR A 761 6.76 2.99 -47.19
C THR A 761 8.22 3.43 -46.94
N GLY A 762 8.97 2.70 -46.11
CA GLY A 762 10.40 2.88 -45.88
C GLY A 762 11.28 2.03 -46.80
N ASP A 763 10.70 1.07 -47.51
CA ASP A 763 11.44 0.15 -48.38
C ASP A 763 12.10 0.90 -49.55
N GLY A 764 13.39 0.63 -49.78
CA GLY A 764 14.23 1.35 -50.74
C GLY A 764 14.87 2.66 -50.24
N LYS A 765 14.73 3.02 -48.95
CA LYS A 765 15.34 4.25 -48.37
C LYS A 765 16.61 3.95 -47.56
N SER A 766 17.38 5.01 -47.27
CA SER A 766 18.54 4.92 -46.37
C SER A 766 18.10 4.45 -44.97
N ARG A 767 18.94 3.64 -44.30
CA ARG A 767 18.70 3.16 -42.93
C ARG A 767 18.40 4.30 -41.94
N LEU A 768 19.05 5.46 -42.11
CA LEU A 768 18.82 6.64 -41.27
C LEU A 768 17.43 7.25 -41.50
N ASP A 769 16.96 7.28 -42.74
CA ASP A 769 15.67 7.83 -43.12
C ASP A 769 14.51 6.92 -42.71
N ASP A 770 14.69 5.60 -42.79
CA ASP A 770 13.73 4.62 -42.27
C ASP A 770 13.61 4.70 -40.74
N ALA A 771 14.74 4.82 -40.03
CA ALA A 771 14.74 5.01 -38.59
C ALA A 771 13.98 6.29 -38.17
N ARG A 772 14.22 7.41 -38.87
CA ARG A 772 13.49 8.67 -38.65
C ARG A 772 12.00 8.54 -38.92
N LEU A 773 11.61 7.83 -39.99
CA LEU A 773 10.21 7.57 -40.30
C LEU A 773 9.54 6.73 -39.19
N MET A 774 10.21 5.69 -38.72
CA MET A 774 9.70 4.83 -37.63
C MET A 774 9.57 5.61 -36.31
N GLU A 775 10.56 6.43 -35.95
CA GLU A 775 10.49 7.31 -34.79
C GLU A 775 9.32 8.28 -34.86
N ALA A 776 9.07 8.88 -36.05
CA ALA A 776 7.92 9.76 -36.27
C ALA A 776 6.57 9.01 -36.17
N VAL A 777 6.48 7.79 -36.69
CA VAL A 777 5.29 6.93 -36.61
C VAL A 777 4.98 6.58 -35.16
N GLU A 778 5.99 6.15 -34.39
CA GLU A 778 5.84 5.81 -32.98
C GLU A 778 5.45 7.02 -32.14
N SER A 779 6.12 8.15 -32.37
CA SER A 779 5.84 9.42 -31.69
C SER A 779 4.41 9.89 -31.97
N ALA A 780 3.96 9.87 -33.24
CA ALA A 780 2.62 10.30 -33.61
C ALA A 780 1.52 9.36 -33.09
N ALA A 781 1.74 8.04 -33.13
CA ALA A 781 0.79 7.06 -32.61
C ALA A 781 0.65 7.15 -31.08
N THR A 782 1.78 7.27 -30.37
CA THR A 782 1.81 7.44 -28.90
C THR A 782 1.20 8.77 -28.49
N LEU A 783 1.54 9.87 -29.19
CA LEU A 783 0.97 11.19 -28.95
C LEU A 783 -0.56 11.15 -29.03
N ARG A 784 -1.12 10.45 -30.02
CA ARG A 784 -2.58 10.38 -30.14
C ARG A 784 -3.24 9.59 -29.02
N ARG A 785 -2.60 8.54 -28.53
CA ARG A 785 -3.06 7.79 -27.35
C ARG A 785 -3.07 8.68 -26.10
N ILE A 786 -2.02 9.50 -25.91
CA ILE A 786 -1.95 10.47 -24.81
C ILE A 786 -3.01 11.57 -24.94
N ASP A 787 -3.21 12.13 -26.13
CA ASP A 787 -4.30 13.08 -26.39
C ASP A 787 -5.66 12.46 -26.02
N ALA A 788 -5.87 11.18 -26.36
CA ALA A 788 -7.10 10.45 -26.03
C ALA A 788 -7.35 10.40 -24.51
N LEU A 789 -6.32 10.09 -23.72
CA LEU A 789 -6.38 10.07 -22.25
C LEU A 789 -6.65 11.46 -21.66
N ILE A 790 -5.98 12.49 -22.18
CA ILE A 790 -6.18 13.88 -21.73
C ILE A 790 -7.62 14.34 -22.00
N TYR A 791 -8.19 14.02 -23.17
CA TYR A 791 -9.57 14.38 -23.48
C TYR A 791 -10.59 13.65 -22.60
N LEU A 792 -10.36 12.36 -22.30
CA LEU A 792 -11.20 11.63 -21.35
C LEU A 792 -11.14 12.28 -19.96
N HIS A 793 -9.94 12.66 -19.50
CA HIS A 793 -9.79 13.35 -18.22
C HIS A 793 -10.46 14.72 -18.18
N GLN A 794 -10.43 15.47 -19.30
CA GLN A 794 -11.15 16.74 -19.42
C GLN A 794 -12.67 16.53 -19.43
N THR A 795 -13.16 15.47 -20.07
CA THR A 795 -14.59 15.11 -20.11
C THR A 795 -15.16 14.85 -18.72
N LEU A 796 -14.38 14.24 -17.81
CA LEU A 796 -14.77 14.08 -16.40
C LEU A 796 -15.04 15.40 -15.68
N LYS A 797 -14.51 16.53 -16.19
CA LYS A 797 -14.57 17.85 -15.52
C LYS A 797 -15.51 18.83 -16.21
N ILE A 798 -15.74 18.70 -17.51
CA ILE A 798 -16.40 19.72 -18.33
C ILE A 798 -17.82 20.06 -17.86
N TRP A 799 -18.52 19.10 -17.25
CA TRP A 799 -19.90 19.24 -16.78
C TRP A 799 -20.04 19.96 -15.44
N ILE A 800 -18.99 19.98 -14.62
CA ILE A 800 -19.02 20.54 -13.26
C ILE A 800 -19.29 22.05 -13.33
N ALA A 801 -18.65 22.75 -14.27
CA ALA A 801 -18.82 24.19 -14.46
C ALA A 801 -20.26 24.59 -14.78
N PRO A 802 -20.89 24.04 -15.83
CA PRO A 802 -22.31 24.23 -16.09
C PRO A 802 -23.20 23.83 -14.91
N HIS A 803 -22.95 22.68 -14.29
CA HIS A 803 -23.80 22.17 -13.21
C HIS A 803 -23.84 23.12 -12.00
N VAL A 804 -22.69 23.60 -11.55
CA VAL A 804 -22.62 24.57 -10.43
C VAL A 804 -23.23 25.90 -10.84
N LEU A 805 -22.97 26.40 -12.05
CA LEU A 805 -23.57 27.64 -12.54
C LEU A 805 -25.10 27.57 -12.49
N PHE A 806 -25.69 26.53 -13.09
CA PHE A 806 -27.14 26.35 -13.09
C PHE A 806 -27.70 26.13 -11.69
N THR A 807 -26.97 25.42 -10.81
CA THR A 807 -27.37 25.23 -9.41
C THR A 807 -27.41 26.57 -8.66
N SER A 808 -26.39 27.40 -8.82
CA SER A 808 -26.36 28.73 -8.19
C SER A 808 -27.49 29.62 -8.69
N THR A 809 -27.75 29.65 -10.01
CA THR A 809 -28.89 30.38 -10.59
C THR A 809 -30.21 29.85 -10.03
N MET A 810 -30.40 28.53 -10.02
CA MET A 810 -31.59 27.89 -9.50
C MET A 810 -31.83 28.22 -8.02
N LEU A 811 -30.81 28.17 -7.16
CA LEU A 811 -30.94 28.48 -5.73
C LEU A 811 -31.38 29.94 -5.50
N VAL A 812 -30.84 30.89 -6.26
CA VAL A 812 -31.23 32.30 -6.18
C VAL A 812 -32.69 32.48 -6.61
N LEU A 813 -33.07 31.91 -7.77
CA LEU A 813 -34.44 31.98 -8.27
C LEU A 813 -35.43 31.28 -7.32
N MET A 814 -35.02 30.16 -6.71
CA MET A 814 -35.81 29.43 -5.72
C MET A 814 -36.04 30.26 -4.46
N ALA A 815 -35.03 30.95 -3.94
CA ALA A 815 -35.18 31.83 -2.79
C ALA A 815 -36.17 32.98 -3.09
N ILE A 816 -36.07 33.58 -4.28
CA ILE A 816 -37.01 34.61 -4.74
C ILE A 816 -38.42 34.03 -4.87
N HIS A 817 -38.56 32.83 -5.44
CA HIS A 817 -39.85 32.15 -5.59
C HIS A 817 -40.50 31.84 -4.23
N ILE A 818 -39.74 31.32 -3.25
CA ILE A 818 -40.23 31.05 -1.89
C ILE A 818 -40.70 32.36 -1.23
N LEU A 819 -39.93 33.44 -1.34
CA LEU A 819 -40.34 34.75 -0.81
C LEU A 819 -41.61 35.26 -1.49
N GLN A 820 -41.72 35.09 -2.82
CA GLN A 820 -42.91 35.50 -3.57
C GLN A 820 -44.17 34.75 -3.11
N VAL A 821 -44.06 33.43 -2.96
CA VAL A 821 -45.19 32.58 -2.53
C VAL A 821 -45.60 32.90 -1.09
N ILE A 822 -44.64 33.07 -0.17
CA ILE A 822 -44.93 33.34 1.25
C ILE A 822 -45.53 34.73 1.46
N TYR A 823 -44.95 35.78 0.86
CA TYR A 823 -45.34 37.16 1.16
C TYR A 823 -46.50 37.68 0.30
N PHE A 824 -46.55 37.29 -0.97
CA PHE A 824 -47.55 37.82 -1.90
C PHE A 824 -48.71 36.86 -2.14
N ASN A 825 -48.68 35.66 -1.54
CA ASN A 825 -49.73 34.63 -1.66
C ASN A 825 -50.11 34.36 -3.13
N VAL A 826 -49.13 34.53 -4.05
CA VAL A 826 -49.30 34.33 -5.48
C VAL A 826 -49.41 32.82 -5.70
N ARG A 827 -50.58 32.39 -6.17
CA ARG A 827 -50.88 30.99 -6.48
C ARG A 827 -50.25 30.51 -7.78
#